data_AF-A0A432YLM6-F1
#
_entry.id   AF-A0A432YLM6-F1
#
_cell.length_a   1.000
_cell.length_b   1.000
_cell.length_c   1.000
_cell.angle_alpha   90.00
_cell.angle_beta   90.00
_cell.angle_gamma   90.00
#
_symmetry.space_group_name_H-M   'P 1'
#
loop_
_entity.id
_entity.type
_entity.pdbx_description
1 polymer ?
#
loop_
_entity_poly.entity_id
_entity_poly.type
_entity_poly.pdbx_seq_one_letter_code
_entity_poly.pdbx_strand_id
1 'polypeptide(L)'
;MISIRKGRGFTFVEVLVALVIIAVGVAGLVSLQRMFLQSSTRASERTAAMEMAQDKIEELRFTRFSNLAAGTDTEQRADKTFNLSWDVVSQYLVGSGWVPAGSPSEPDPLPPEPDAKAVTITVAWTERGGGSETLAMEAWFNNIESRDGGLVVTQPGARAQPKVTYNPGAAPEVIALRLTDDANADAYQVKETTKPTPQVQKQGDKLQVTFNTVTYNEVSKTQRIEDFVTVNCSCRFDGPGTSGKTPARLILEGDRLVLDPYGSQPTQKMVGVSADTNQSELCSLCCRDHHDNYDMVESGNTYRSTELRTDTGNHHHFKNVNGALVTAGQGDVYEESCRMRRVDGYYVTYPDWDLKAVSIMSSEYLLNAATGASYRNYVRDVVHALVTGATIPAQPAGRDDEFIPGAYQLIGRGVYLDRMSTSHMAAVQAAIDSGRADWLSMVPFYEVNLTLLGNWSSQNTNVATVTNEEIQTIVDPENNYYGTYSRGRLQALNSGTTTIDFQVSAGNASILGNGAVHTDELGIEYTSDMDVTVVGQADDDVALYSVTGNINCLFWKQTGKTGSWEACKSSDFRDVTVTTSDLNVTCQIETIGNTNTVGYSCPGIRAGTSLTVYFASANPSTTFTPASVSVSSISENVVAHTEMRIN
;
A
#
# COMPACT_ATOMS: atom_id res chain seq x y z
N MET A 1 15.80 88.53 16.46
CA MET A 1 17.26 88.47 16.22
C MET A 1 17.69 87.02 16.43
N ILE A 2 17.82 86.24 15.35
CA ILE A 2 18.21 84.81 15.40
C ILE A 2 19.72 84.76 15.65
N SER A 3 20.12 84.28 16.82
CA SER A 3 21.52 84.08 17.16
C SER A 3 22.04 82.84 16.41
N ILE A 4 22.80 83.08 15.34
CA ILE A 4 23.55 82.02 14.64
C ILE A 4 24.66 81.55 15.59
N ARG A 5 24.45 80.42 16.26
CA ARG A 5 25.50 79.75 17.03
C ARG A 5 26.57 79.27 16.05
N LYS A 6 27.79 79.79 16.20
CA LYS A 6 28.97 79.31 15.47
C LYS A 6 29.16 77.81 15.76
N GLY A 7 28.98 76.96 14.75
CA GLY A 7 29.36 75.56 14.83
C GLY A 7 30.86 75.48 15.11
N ARG A 8 31.25 74.94 16.28
CA ARG A 8 32.65 74.65 16.58
C ARG A 8 33.05 73.50 15.66
N GLY A 9 33.95 73.74 14.71
CA GLY A 9 34.48 72.70 13.84
C GLY A 9 35.14 71.59 14.65
N PHE A 10 35.10 70.35 14.13
CA PHE A 10 35.71 69.19 14.76
C PHE A 10 37.22 69.41 14.94
N THR A 11 37.75 68.99 16.10
CA THR A 11 39.19 69.07 16.32
C THR A 11 39.89 67.98 15.50
N PHE A 12 41.11 68.25 15.01
CA PHE A 12 41.87 67.26 14.22
C PHE A 12 42.10 65.95 14.98
N VAL A 13 42.20 66.03 16.31
CA VAL A 13 42.30 64.87 17.22
C VAL A 13 41.03 64.02 17.19
N GLU A 14 39.85 64.63 17.13
CA GLU A 14 38.55 63.93 17.13
C GLU A 14 38.33 63.15 15.83
N VAL A 15 38.75 63.71 14.69
CA VAL A 15 38.76 63.00 13.39
C VAL A 15 39.78 61.84 13.41
N LEU A 16 40.95 62.05 14.01
CA LEU A 16 41.97 61.01 14.12
C LEU A 16 41.51 59.85 15.01
N VAL A 17 40.86 60.13 16.14
CA VAL A 17 40.27 59.11 17.02
C VAL A 17 39.13 58.36 16.30
N ALA A 18 38.25 59.07 15.58
CA ALA A 18 37.19 58.44 14.80
C ALA A 18 37.74 57.50 13.71
N LEU A 19 38.80 57.90 13.00
CA LEU A 19 39.47 57.06 12.01
C LEU A 19 40.09 55.80 12.63
N VAL A 20 40.69 55.90 13.82
CA VAL A 20 41.24 54.73 14.54
C VAL A 20 40.12 53.77 14.96
N ILE A 21 39.01 54.28 15.49
CA ILE A 21 37.86 53.45 15.90
C ILE A 21 37.27 52.74 14.67
N ILE A 22 37.10 53.44 13.55
CA ILE A 22 36.60 52.84 12.30
C ILE A 22 37.59 51.78 11.78
N ALA A 23 38.90 52.05 11.80
CA ALA A 23 39.92 51.10 11.36
C ALA A 23 39.89 49.80 12.18
N VAL A 24 39.79 49.91 13.51
CA VAL A 24 39.67 48.74 14.41
C VAL A 24 38.33 48.01 14.19
N GLY A 25 37.23 48.75 14.04
CA GLY A 25 35.90 48.19 13.79
C GLY A 25 35.81 47.40 12.48
N VAL A 26 36.37 47.95 11.39
CA VAL A 26 36.43 47.29 10.08
C VAL A 26 37.34 46.06 10.12
N ALA A 27 38.50 46.14 10.79
CA ALA A 27 39.39 44.99 10.96
C ALA A 27 38.71 43.83 11.73
N GLY A 28 37.96 44.14 12.78
CA GLY A 28 37.16 43.16 13.52
C GLY A 28 36.09 42.50 12.66
N LEU A 29 35.35 43.29 11.86
CA LEU A 29 34.30 42.77 10.97
C LEU A 29 34.85 41.83 9.90
N VAL A 30 35.98 42.18 9.27
CA VAL A 30 36.63 41.35 8.23
C VAL A 30 37.11 40.02 8.80
N SER A 31 37.65 40.03 10.03
CA SER A 31 38.05 38.80 10.73
C SER A 31 36.86 37.87 11.00
N LEU A 32 35.73 38.42 11.48
CA LEU A 32 34.50 37.67 11.71
C LEU A 32 33.89 37.13 10.42
N GLN A 33 33.84 37.92 9.34
CA GLN A 33 33.36 37.46 8.04
C GLN A 33 34.21 36.31 7.49
N ARG A 34 35.53 36.37 7.63
CA ARG A 34 36.44 35.28 7.24
C ARG A 34 36.17 34.01 8.06
N MET A 35 36.00 34.13 9.37
CA MET A 35 35.69 32.99 10.25
C MET A 35 34.34 32.36 9.90
N PHE A 36 33.31 33.17 9.63
CA PHE A 36 32.01 32.70 9.20
C PHE A 36 32.07 31.91 7.88
N LEU A 37 32.77 32.43 6.87
CA LEU A 37 32.94 31.75 5.58
C LEU A 37 33.71 30.43 5.71
N GLN A 38 34.75 30.38 6.54
CA GLN A 38 35.50 29.15 6.82
C GLN A 38 34.62 28.12 7.55
N SER A 39 33.84 28.56 8.54
CA SER A 39 32.90 27.69 9.26
C SER A 39 31.80 27.14 8.35
N SER A 40 31.24 27.99 7.47
CA SER A 40 30.21 27.57 6.51
C SER A 40 30.74 26.58 5.48
N THR A 41 31.98 26.76 5.02
CA THR A 41 32.63 25.83 4.08
C THR A 41 32.87 24.48 4.74
N ARG A 42 33.38 24.45 5.98
CA ARG A 42 33.58 23.22 6.76
C ARG A 42 32.27 22.46 7.00
N ALA A 43 31.20 23.17 7.35
CA ALA A 43 29.89 22.57 7.54
C ALA A 43 29.39 21.93 6.24
N SER A 44 29.52 22.62 5.11
CA SER A 44 29.14 22.09 3.79
C SER A 44 29.95 20.83 3.41
N GLU A 45 31.26 20.84 3.62
CA GLU A 45 32.14 19.69 3.33
C GLU A 45 31.79 18.47 4.20
N ARG A 46 31.46 18.68 5.48
CA ARG A 46 31.01 17.60 6.37
C ARG A 46 29.64 17.06 5.96
N THR A 47 28.70 17.91 5.55
CA THR A 47 27.40 17.47 5.00
C THR A 47 27.60 16.61 3.76
N ALA A 48 28.48 17.01 2.84
CA ALA A 48 28.78 16.21 1.65
C ALA A 48 29.39 14.84 2.00
N ALA A 49 30.31 14.78 2.97
CA ALA A 49 30.87 13.51 3.43
C ALA A 49 29.83 12.60 4.12
N MET A 50 28.86 13.19 4.84
CA MET A 50 27.74 12.45 5.43
C MET A 50 26.82 11.87 4.36
N GLU A 51 26.47 12.65 3.33
CA GLU A 51 25.67 12.18 2.19
C GLU A 51 26.35 10.99 1.50
N MET A 52 27.66 11.09 1.19
CA MET A 52 28.42 10.01 0.57
C MET A 52 28.46 8.72 1.40
N ALA A 53 28.65 8.85 2.72
CA ALA A 53 28.61 7.70 3.62
C ALA A 53 27.21 7.07 3.69
N GLN A 54 26.14 7.88 3.69
CA GLN A 54 24.77 7.39 3.66
C GLN A 54 24.45 6.68 2.35
N ASP A 55 24.81 7.27 1.22
CA ASP A 55 24.61 6.69 -0.11
C ASP A 55 25.31 5.32 -0.22
N LYS A 56 26.55 5.21 0.29
CA LYS A 56 27.28 3.94 0.31
C LYS A 56 26.64 2.90 1.25
N ILE A 57 26.10 3.30 2.42
CA ILE A 57 25.33 2.38 3.28
C ILE A 57 24.09 1.86 2.55
N GLU A 58 23.36 2.72 1.85
CA GLU A 58 22.17 2.32 1.09
C GLU A 58 22.55 1.41 -0.09
N GLU A 59 23.65 1.68 -0.80
CA GLU A 59 24.18 0.78 -1.83
C GLU A 59 24.50 -0.62 -1.28
N LEU A 60 25.21 -0.68 -0.15
CA LEU A 60 25.54 -1.95 0.51
C LEU A 60 24.26 -2.67 1.00
N ARG A 61 23.21 -1.93 1.39
CA ARG A 61 21.92 -2.50 1.78
C ARG A 61 21.24 -3.30 0.66
N PHE A 62 21.41 -2.91 -0.59
CA PHE A 62 20.87 -3.63 -1.75
C PHE A 62 21.80 -4.74 -2.27
N THR A 63 23.00 -4.86 -1.71
CA THR A 63 23.91 -5.95 -2.01
C THR A 63 23.50 -7.20 -1.24
N ARG A 64 23.43 -8.36 -1.90
CA ARG A 64 23.14 -9.63 -1.22
C ARG A 64 24.07 -9.80 -0.02
N PHE A 65 23.53 -10.23 1.12
CA PHE A 65 24.29 -10.36 2.37
C PHE A 65 25.59 -11.18 2.19
N SER A 66 25.53 -12.28 1.44
CA SER A 66 26.71 -13.11 1.09
C SER A 66 27.80 -12.35 0.36
N ASN A 67 27.43 -11.34 -0.45
CA ASN A 67 28.31 -10.58 -1.32
C ASN A 67 28.84 -9.29 -0.68
N LEU A 68 28.41 -8.95 0.55
CA LEU A 68 28.96 -7.82 1.30
C LEU A 68 30.45 -8.06 1.58
N ALA A 69 31.29 -7.18 1.02
CA ALA A 69 32.74 -7.21 1.12
C ALA A 69 33.32 -5.80 1.32
N ALA A 70 34.50 -5.73 1.93
CA ALA A 70 35.24 -4.49 2.12
C ALA A 70 35.68 -3.88 0.78
N GLY A 71 35.84 -2.57 0.74
CA GLY A 71 36.19 -1.87 -0.48
C GLY A 71 36.58 -0.41 -0.27
N THR A 72 36.95 0.23 -1.38
CA THR A 72 37.33 1.64 -1.43
C THR A 72 36.75 2.29 -2.68
N ASP A 73 36.46 3.58 -2.58
CA ASP A 73 35.94 4.37 -3.69
C ASP A 73 36.47 5.81 -3.63
N THR A 74 36.28 6.58 -4.69
CA THR A 74 36.67 7.98 -4.76
C THR A 74 35.62 8.80 -5.48
N GLU A 75 35.14 9.83 -4.80
CA GLU A 75 34.13 10.75 -5.34
C GLU A 75 34.64 12.18 -5.43
N GLN A 76 34.14 12.92 -6.41
CA GLN A 76 34.42 14.35 -6.60
C GLN A 76 33.15 15.16 -6.39
N ARG A 77 33.18 16.16 -5.50
CA ARG A 77 32.13 17.18 -5.40
C ARG A 77 32.74 18.57 -5.30
N ALA A 78 32.25 19.50 -6.12
CA ALA A 78 32.69 20.90 -6.15
C ALA A 78 34.22 21.07 -6.16
N ASP A 79 34.90 20.35 -7.06
CA ASP A 79 36.37 20.34 -7.24
C ASP A 79 37.18 19.84 -6.02
N LYS A 80 36.55 19.07 -5.13
CA LYS A 80 37.20 18.38 -4.02
C LYS A 80 37.02 16.87 -4.12
N THR A 81 38.12 16.16 -3.83
CA THR A 81 38.19 14.70 -3.77
C THR A 81 37.89 14.17 -2.37
N PHE A 82 36.96 13.22 -2.29
CA PHE A 82 36.62 12.46 -1.10
C PHE A 82 37.00 11.00 -1.35
N ASN A 83 37.78 10.42 -0.43
CA ASN A 83 38.18 9.02 -0.49
C ASN A 83 37.31 8.24 0.48
N LEU A 84 36.56 7.26 -0.04
CA LEU A 84 35.72 6.40 0.76
C LEU A 84 36.43 5.06 0.97
N SER A 85 36.32 4.50 2.16
CA SER A 85 36.70 3.11 2.45
C SER A 85 35.65 2.50 3.36
N TRP A 86 35.28 1.25 3.13
CA TRP A 86 34.40 0.53 4.04
C TRP A 86 34.99 -0.83 4.41
N ASP A 87 35.00 -1.11 5.69
CA ASP A 87 35.39 -2.40 6.25
C ASP A 87 34.15 -3.22 6.59
N VAL A 88 34.21 -4.53 6.39
CA VAL A 88 33.12 -5.47 6.68
C VAL A 88 33.63 -6.55 7.61
N VAL A 89 33.07 -6.66 8.80
CA VAL A 89 33.45 -7.62 9.83
C VAL A 89 32.27 -8.53 10.15
N SER A 90 32.44 -9.82 9.92
CA SER A 90 31.44 -10.84 10.30
C SER A 90 31.24 -10.88 11.82
N GLN A 91 30.01 -11.08 12.26
CA GLN A 91 29.57 -11.07 13.66
C GLN A 91 28.70 -12.29 13.92
N TYR A 92 28.94 -12.98 15.03
CA TYR A 92 28.20 -14.14 15.49
C TYR A 92 27.49 -13.85 16.81
N LEU A 93 26.26 -14.33 16.97
CA LEU A 93 25.50 -14.20 18.20
C LEU A 93 25.79 -15.38 19.11
N VAL A 94 26.57 -15.15 20.17
CA VAL A 94 26.89 -16.16 21.19
C VAL A 94 26.20 -15.80 22.50
N GLY A 95 25.19 -16.59 22.87
CA GLY A 95 24.32 -16.27 24.00
C GLY A 95 23.52 -15.00 23.73
N SER A 96 23.80 -13.93 24.49
CA SER A 96 23.19 -12.60 24.30
C SER A 96 24.18 -11.54 23.81
N GLY A 97 25.38 -11.93 23.37
CA GLY A 97 26.44 -11.02 22.96
C GLY A 97 26.87 -11.24 21.51
N TRP A 98 27.18 -10.15 20.82
CA TRP A 98 27.79 -10.18 19.47
C TRP A 98 29.30 -10.36 19.59
N VAL A 99 29.82 -11.32 18.84
CA VAL A 99 31.24 -11.68 18.82
C VAL A 99 31.77 -11.55 17.39
N PRO A 100 32.81 -10.75 17.13
CA PRO A 100 33.36 -10.61 15.79
C PRO A 100 34.14 -11.85 15.37
N ALA A 101 34.20 -12.08 14.06
CA ALA A 101 35.09 -13.09 13.48
C ALA A 101 36.56 -12.77 13.81
N GLY A 102 37.34 -13.80 14.12
CA GLY A 102 38.69 -13.74 14.71
C GLY A 102 38.76 -13.65 16.25
N SER A 103 37.65 -13.64 16.98
CA SER A 103 37.60 -13.60 18.44
C SER A 103 37.75 -14.98 19.11
N PRO A 104 38.45 -15.10 20.25
CA PRO A 104 38.54 -16.35 21.02
C PRO A 104 37.21 -16.94 21.51
N SER A 105 36.11 -16.19 21.41
CA SER A 105 34.76 -16.58 21.84
C SER A 105 33.79 -16.86 20.69
N GLU A 106 34.31 -17.02 19.48
CA GLU A 106 33.49 -17.44 18.33
C GLU A 106 32.85 -18.82 18.52
N PRO A 107 31.69 -19.09 17.90
CA PRO A 107 31.11 -20.43 17.92
C PRO A 107 32.02 -21.46 17.24
N ASP A 108 32.12 -22.65 17.84
CA ASP A 108 32.82 -23.82 17.29
C ASP A 108 31.87 -25.04 17.33
N PRO A 109 31.47 -25.61 16.17
CA PRO A 109 31.89 -25.26 14.82
C PRO A 109 31.32 -23.91 14.35
N LEU A 110 32.09 -23.21 13.52
CA LEU A 110 31.68 -21.91 12.97
C LEU A 110 30.48 -22.08 12.03
N PRO A 111 29.39 -21.30 12.20
CA PRO A 111 28.27 -21.32 11.27
C PRO A 111 28.70 -21.02 9.83
N PRO A 112 28.07 -21.62 8.81
CA PRO A 112 28.44 -21.40 7.41
C PRO A 112 28.33 -19.94 6.95
N GLU A 113 27.43 -19.17 7.57
CA GLU A 113 27.24 -17.73 7.36
C GLU A 113 27.16 -17.04 8.73
N PRO A 114 27.70 -15.82 8.87
CA PRO A 114 27.60 -15.06 10.11
C PRO A 114 26.19 -14.51 10.34
N ASP A 115 25.83 -14.34 11.61
CA ASP A 115 24.51 -13.80 12.01
C ASP A 115 24.35 -12.33 11.60
N ALA A 116 25.45 -11.58 11.56
CA ALA A 116 25.50 -10.21 11.04
C ALA A 116 26.88 -9.87 10.44
N LYS A 117 26.95 -8.74 9.73
CA LYS A 117 28.17 -8.10 9.24
C LYS A 117 28.14 -6.64 9.70
N ALA A 118 29.07 -6.26 10.57
CA ALA A 118 29.31 -4.88 10.95
C ALA A 118 30.11 -4.19 9.85
N VAL A 119 29.67 -3.01 9.42
CA VAL A 119 30.27 -2.24 8.35
C VAL A 119 30.64 -0.85 8.84
N THR A 120 31.89 -0.45 8.62
CA THR A 120 32.36 0.89 9.00
C THR A 120 32.80 1.62 7.73
N ILE A 121 32.04 2.64 7.34
CA ILE A 121 32.35 3.51 6.20
C ILE A 121 33.13 4.72 6.70
N THR A 122 34.30 4.96 6.13
CA THR A 122 35.14 6.13 6.40
C THR A 122 35.25 6.97 5.14
N VAL A 123 34.94 8.26 5.25
CA VAL A 123 35.09 9.25 4.20
C VAL A 123 36.20 10.23 4.61
N ALA A 124 37.27 10.30 3.84
CA ALA A 124 38.43 11.14 4.10
C ALA A 124 38.59 12.22 3.03
N TRP A 125 38.82 13.47 3.44
CA TRP A 125 39.07 14.59 2.52
C TRP A 125 40.07 15.59 3.10
N THR A 126 40.58 16.47 2.25
CA THR A 126 41.51 17.54 2.66
C THR A 126 40.78 18.88 2.69
N GLU A 127 40.76 19.56 3.83
CA GLU A 127 40.25 20.93 3.96
C GLU A 127 41.01 21.90 3.05
N ARG A 128 40.40 23.05 2.74
CA ARG A 128 41.07 24.13 1.98
C ARG A 128 42.36 24.64 2.64
N GLY A 129 42.54 24.42 3.94
CA GLY A 129 43.75 24.73 4.70
C GLY A 129 44.84 23.66 4.67
N GLY A 130 44.64 22.55 3.95
CA GLY A 130 45.59 21.44 3.86
C GLY A 130 45.50 20.41 5.00
N GLY A 131 44.61 20.61 5.98
CA GLY A 131 44.34 19.62 7.02
C GLY A 131 43.53 18.45 6.48
N SER A 132 43.84 17.22 6.92
CA SER A 132 43.04 16.03 6.59
C SER A 132 41.92 15.87 7.60
N GLU A 133 40.70 15.66 7.12
CA GLU A 133 39.51 15.37 7.91
C GLU A 133 38.99 13.98 7.53
N THR A 134 38.35 13.31 8.49
CA THR A 134 37.69 12.03 8.28
C THR A 134 36.32 12.02 8.96
N LEU A 135 35.38 11.29 8.38
CA LEU A 135 34.08 10.98 8.94
C LEU A 135 33.88 9.47 8.88
N ALA A 136 33.61 8.83 10.02
CA ALA A 136 33.28 7.42 10.08
C ALA A 136 31.78 7.24 10.39
N MET A 137 31.16 6.27 9.72
CA MET A 137 29.77 5.88 9.90
C MET A 137 29.69 4.37 9.99
N GLU A 138 29.02 3.86 11.02
CA GLU A 138 28.87 2.43 11.25
C GLU A 138 27.45 1.97 10.93
N ALA A 139 27.34 0.79 10.34
CA ALA A 139 26.10 0.10 10.04
C ALA A 139 26.23 -1.39 10.39
N TRP A 140 25.12 -2.05 10.66
CA TRP A 140 25.07 -3.50 10.85
C TRP A 140 24.06 -4.06 9.86
N PHE A 141 24.49 -5.05 9.09
CA PHE A 141 23.63 -5.81 8.20
C PHE A 141 23.47 -7.20 8.79
N ASN A 142 22.27 -7.74 8.81
CA ASN A 142 21.99 -9.12 9.22
C ASN A 142 21.42 -9.89 8.02
N ASN A 143 21.41 -11.21 8.12
CA ASN A 143 20.79 -12.06 7.10
C ASN A 143 19.25 -11.97 7.14
N ILE A 144 18.69 -11.43 8.23
CA ILE A 144 17.25 -11.31 8.49
C ILE A 144 16.94 -9.84 8.84
N GLU A 145 16.55 -9.04 7.84
CA GLU A 145 16.03 -7.66 7.87
C GLU A 145 16.94 -6.54 7.33
N SER A 146 16.72 -6.13 6.07
CA SER A 146 17.02 -4.76 5.59
C SER A 146 15.75 -3.94 5.47
N ARG A 147 15.17 -3.56 6.63
CA ARG A 147 14.20 -2.46 6.73
C ARG A 147 14.24 -1.68 8.04
N ASP A 148 15.39 -1.67 8.72
CA ASP A 148 15.66 -0.70 9.79
C ASP A 148 16.57 0.41 9.25
N GLY A 149 16.06 1.64 9.32
CA GLY A 149 16.74 2.84 8.85
C GLY A 149 18.08 3.03 9.54
N GLY A 150 19.06 3.54 8.80
CA GLY A 150 20.33 4.00 9.35
C GLY A 150 20.10 4.98 10.50
N LEU A 151 20.25 4.49 11.72
CA LEU A 151 20.38 5.30 12.91
C LEU A 151 21.81 5.12 13.42
N VAL A 152 22.53 6.23 13.42
CA VAL A 152 23.79 6.42 14.13
C VAL A 152 23.59 5.99 15.58
N VAL A 153 24.29 4.94 16.03
CA VAL A 153 24.23 4.51 17.42
C VAL A 153 25.65 4.20 17.92
N THR A 154 26.19 5.14 18.69
CA THR A 154 27.04 4.79 19.84
C THR A 154 26.30 3.79 20.72
N GLN A 155 26.95 2.67 21.08
CA GLN A 155 26.43 1.52 21.86
C GLN A 155 25.14 1.82 22.65
N PRO A 156 24.00 1.16 22.34
CA PRO A 156 22.83 1.28 23.18
C PRO A 156 23.01 0.40 24.42
N GLY A 157 22.90 1.02 25.60
CA GLY A 157 22.59 0.27 26.83
C GLY A 157 21.26 -0.49 26.66
N ALA A 158 21.06 -1.53 27.49
CA ALA A 158 19.92 -2.44 27.44
C ALA A 158 18.61 -1.72 27.10
N ARG A 159 18.17 -1.84 25.84
CA ARG A 159 16.93 -1.22 25.39
C ARG A 159 15.77 -2.02 25.97
N ALA A 160 14.81 -1.31 26.57
CA ALA A 160 13.45 -1.85 26.69
C ALA A 160 12.99 -2.25 25.29
N GLN A 161 12.27 -3.38 25.20
CA GLN A 161 11.85 -4.00 23.94
C GLN A 161 11.32 -2.97 22.92
N PRO A 162 11.60 -3.14 21.62
CA PRO A 162 11.13 -2.23 20.58
C PRO A 162 9.61 -2.08 20.67
N LYS A 163 9.17 -0.87 21.04
CA LYS A 163 7.76 -0.50 21.08
C LYS A 163 7.38 0.01 19.71
N VAL A 164 6.67 -0.81 18.92
CA VAL A 164 6.03 -0.33 17.69
C VAL A 164 4.76 0.44 18.09
N THR A 165 4.75 1.75 17.87
CA THR A 165 3.54 2.57 17.99
C THR A 165 2.65 2.27 16.79
N TYR A 166 1.54 1.58 17.02
CA TYR A 166 0.49 1.41 16.02
C TYR A 166 -0.33 2.70 15.94
N ASN A 167 -0.38 3.28 14.74
CA ASN A 167 -1.37 4.27 14.36
C ASN A 167 -2.26 3.60 13.31
N PRO A 168 -3.53 3.29 13.62
CA PRO A 168 -4.47 2.73 12.64
C PRO A 168 -4.40 3.50 11.32
N GLY A 169 -4.54 2.80 10.19
CA GLY A 169 -4.53 3.44 8.87
C GLY A 169 -5.44 4.68 8.85
N ALA A 170 -4.88 5.84 8.51
CA ALA A 170 -5.56 7.14 8.58
C ALA A 170 -6.65 7.35 7.51
N ALA A 171 -6.96 6.32 6.72
CA ALA A 171 -8.00 6.38 5.70
C ALA A 171 -9.33 5.90 6.31
N PRO A 172 -10.44 6.63 6.11
CA PRO A 172 -11.76 6.27 6.64
C PRO A 172 -12.18 4.83 6.31
N GLU A 173 -11.72 4.29 5.18
CA GLU A 173 -12.04 2.94 4.69
C GLU A 173 -11.16 1.81 5.26
N VAL A 174 -10.23 2.06 6.20
CA VAL A 174 -9.46 0.99 6.84
C VAL A 174 -10.27 0.42 8.00
N ILE A 175 -10.71 -0.84 7.88
CA ILE A 175 -11.47 -1.53 8.92
C ILE A 175 -10.52 -2.38 9.78
N ALA A 176 -10.39 -1.97 11.04
CA ALA A 176 -9.66 -2.71 12.06
C ALA A 176 -10.58 -3.75 12.72
N LEU A 177 -10.29 -5.03 12.49
CA LEU A 177 -10.99 -6.16 13.10
C LEU A 177 -10.29 -6.55 14.41
N ARG A 178 -11.02 -6.50 15.52
CA ARG A 178 -10.54 -7.04 16.80
C ARG A 178 -10.55 -8.56 16.74
N LEU A 179 -9.43 -9.19 17.08
CA LEU A 179 -9.29 -10.65 17.15
C LEU A 179 -9.63 -11.22 18.53
N THR A 180 -9.97 -10.36 19.50
CA THR A 180 -10.34 -10.74 20.86
C THR A 180 -11.83 -10.49 21.07
N ASP A 181 -12.52 -11.53 21.53
CA ASP A 181 -13.92 -11.55 21.96
C ASP A 181 -14.07 -11.12 23.42
N ASP A 182 -13.64 -9.89 23.71
CA ASP A 182 -13.94 -9.22 24.96
C ASP A 182 -14.01 -7.72 24.69
N ALA A 183 -15.23 -7.18 24.76
CA ALA A 183 -15.47 -5.75 24.55
C ALA A 183 -14.77 -4.86 25.59
N ASN A 184 -14.43 -5.42 26.75
CA ASN A 184 -13.79 -4.74 27.88
C ASN A 184 -12.29 -5.04 27.98
N ALA A 185 -11.70 -5.80 27.06
CA ALA A 185 -10.27 -6.09 27.10
C ALA A 185 -9.46 -4.80 26.85
N ASP A 186 -8.66 -4.41 27.84
CA ASP A 186 -7.68 -3.32 27.74
C ASP A 186 -6.49 -3.65 26.83
N ALA A 187 -6.43 -4.90 26.35
CA ALA A 187 -5.34 -5.48 25.58
C ALA A 187 -5.89 -6.47 24.56
N TYR A 188 -5.77 -6.15 23.27
CA TYR A 188 -6.35 -6.97 22.19
C TYR A 188 -5.41 -7.04 20.99
N GLN A 189 -5.69 -7.98 20.08
CA GLN A 189 -5.07 -8.01 18.75
C GLN A 189 -6.02 -7.39 17.73
N VAL A 190 -5.48 -6.65 16.77
CA VAL A 190 -6.23 -6.03 15.68
C VAL A 190 -5.63 -6.48 14.36
N LYS A 191 -6.49 -6.86 13.41
CA LYS A 191 -6.10 -7.15 12.03
C LYS A 191 -6.79 -6.18 11.09
N GLU A 192 -6.04 -5.53 10.23
CA GLU A 192 -6.56 -4.57 9.24
C GLU A 192 -5.82 -4.74 7.91
N THR A 193 -6.48 -4.37 6.82
CA THR A 193 -5.82 -4.28 5.50
C THR A 193 -5.36 -2.83 5.30
N THR A 194 -4.04 -2.59 5.24
CA THR A 194 -3.48 -1.24 5.36
C THR A 194 -3.65 -0.37 4.13
N LYS A 195 -3.87 -0.99 2.96
CA LYS A 195 -4.26 -0.24 1.76
C LYS A 195 -5.79 -0.28 1.72
N PRO A 196 -6.47 0.89 1.78
CA PRO A 196 -7.94 0.92 1.74
C PRO A 196 -8.47 0.24 0.48
N THR A 197 -7.68 0.19 -0.61
CA THR A 197 -7.95 -0.62 -1.80
C THR A 197 -6.70 -1.35 -2.30
N PRO A 198 -6.87 -2.50 -2.99
CA PRO A 198 -5.79 -3.15 -3.72
C PRO A 198 -5.25 -2.27 -4.85
N GLN A 199 -3.94 -2.29 -5.07
CA GLN A 199 -3.32 -1.60 -6.20
C GLN A 199 -3.27 -2.53 -7.40
N VAL A 200 -3.87 -2.09 -8.50
CA VAL A 200 -3.85 -2.81 -9.78
C VAL A 200 -2.74 -2.24 -10.67
N GLN A 201 -2.05 -3.11 -11.40
CA GLN A 201 -1.16 -2.78 -12.51
C GLN A 201 -1.53 -3.67 -13.70
N LYS A 202 -1.58 -3.09 -14.90
CA LYS A 202 -1.84 -3.83 -16.15
C LYS A 202 -0.61 -3.81 -17.04
N GLN A 203 -0.26 -4.96 -17.59
CA GLN A 203 0.76 -5.12 -18.62
C GLN A 203 0.21 -6.05 -19.70
N GLY A 204 0.03 -5.55 -20.92
CA GLY A 204 -0.74 -6.26 -21.94
C GLY A 204 -2.21 -6.46 -21.52
N ASP A 205 -2.70 -7.69 -21.57
CA ASP A 205 -4.01 -8.12 -21.06
C ASP A 205 -3.94 -8.68 -19.62
N LYS A 206 -2.75 -8.70 -19.00
CA LYS A 206 -2.52 -9.26 -17.67
C LYS A 206 -2.55 -8.19 -16.57
N LEU A 207 -3.03 -8.60 -15.41
CA LEU A 207 -3.26 -7.81 -14.22
C LEU A 207 -2.40 -8.33 -13.06
N GLN A 208 -1.91 -7.39 -12.28
CA GLN A 208 -1.25 -7.62 -11.00
C GLN A 208 -1.95 -6.79 -9.94
N VAL A 209 -2.40 -7.44 -8.87
CA VAL A 209 -3.12 -6.79 -7.77
C VAL A 209 -2.36 -6.98 -6.47
N THR A 210 -2.06 -5.90 -5.76
CA THR A 210 -1.29 -5.95 -4.49
C THR A 210 -2.05 -5.33 -3.31
N PHE A 211 -1.98 -5.97 -2.15
CA PHE A 211 -2.49 -5.44 -0.89
C PHE A 211 -1.73 -6.02 0.30
N ASN A 212 -1.79 -5.32 1.43
CA ASN A 212 -1.10 -5.73 2.64
C ASN A 212 -2.11 -5.86 3.79
N THR A 213 -1.95 -6.90 4.58
CA THR A 213 -2.66 -7.08 5.84
C THR A 213 -1.70 -6.92 7.00
N VAL A 214 -2.10 -6.14 8.01
CA VAL A 214 -1.33 -5.89 9.21
C VAL A 214 -2.08 -6.43 10.40
N THR A 215 -1.38 -7.22 11.22
CA THR A 215 -1.85 -7.64 12.53
C THR A 215 -1.01 -6.94 13.59
N TYR A 216 -1.64 -6.19 14.48
CA TYR A 216 -1.02 -5.56 15.63
C TYR A 216 -1.45 -6.27 16.91
N ASN A 217 -0.50 -6.57 17.79
CA ASN A 217 -0.78 -7.08 19.12
C ASN A 217 -0.46 -5.99 20.15
N GLU A 218 -1.49 -5.49 20.85
CA GLU A 218 -1.31 -4.43 21.82
C GLU A 218 -0.54 -4.87 23.07
N VAL A 219 -0.56 -6.15 23.43
CA VAL A 219 0.13 -6.68 24.61
C VAL A 219 1.63 -6.74 24.37
N SER A 220 2.04 -7.40 23.28
CA SER A 220 3.46 -7.56 22.92
C SER A 220 4.02 -6.35 22.18
N LYS A 221 3.17 -5.39 21.76
CA LYS A 221 3.55 -4.23 20.94
C LYS A 221 4.26 -4.64 19.65
N THR A 222 3.88 -5.79 19.09
CA THR A 222 4.44 -6.35 17.86
C THR A 222 3.50 -6.13 16.68
N GLN A 223 4.08 -5.90 15.51
CA GLN A 223 3.35 -5.77 14.24
C GLN A 223 3.79 -6.90 13.30
N ARG A 224 2.84 -7.60 12.68
CA ARG A 224 3.09 -8.55 11.58
C ARG A 224 2.47 -7.99 10.31
N ILE A 225 3.26 -7.92 9.24
CA ILE A 225 2.81 -7.48 7.92
C ILE A 225 2.81 -8.67 6.97
N GLU A 226 1.70 -8.86 6.27
CA GLU A 226 1.51 -9.86 5.23
C GLU A 226 1.28 -9.11 3.91
N ASP A 227 2.27 -9.08 3.03
CA ASP A 227 2.24 -8.40 1.72
C ASP A 227 1.89 -9.43 0.64
N PHE A 228 0.72 -9.25 0.01
CA PHE A 228 0.19 -10.15 -1.00
C PHE A 228 0.18 -9.50 -2.38
N VAL A 229 0.46 -10.34 -3.38
CA VAL A 229 0.28 -10.03 -4.80
C VAL A 229 -0.47 -11.17 -5.46
N THR A 230 -1.41 -10.83 -6.34
CA THR A 230 -2.10 -11.80 -7.20
C THR A 230 -1.86 -11.42 -8.64
N VAL A 231 -1.48 -12.38 -9.49
CA VAL A 231 -1.19 -12.17 -10.92
C VAL A 231 -1.98 -13.17 -11.76
N ASN A 232 -2.40 -12.78 -12.97
CA ASN A 232 -2.73 -13.72 -14.04
C ASN A 232 -1.61 -13.76 -15.09
N CYS A 233 -1.37 -14.94 -15.62
CA CYS A 233 -0.20 -15.25 -16.43
C CYS A 233 -0.57 -16.20 -17.57
N SER A 234 0.01 -15.97 -18.73
CA SER A 234 0.09 -16.95 -19.81
C SER A 234 1.27 -17.88 -19.54
N CYS A 235 1.01 -19.18 -19.38
CA CYS A 235 2.01 -20.19 -19.05
C CYS A 235 2.06 -21.32 -20.10
N ARG A 236 3.20 -22.01 -20.17
CA ARG A 236 3.38 -23.26 -20.93
C ARG A 236 4.05 -24.31 -20.06
N PHE A 237 3.67 -25.57 -20.21
CA PHE A 237 4.34 -26.67 -19.52
C PHE A 237 5.78 -26.82 -20.01
N ASP A 238 6.72 -27.00 -19.08
CA ASP A 238 8.13 -27.29 -19.34
C ASP A 238 8.48 -28.76 -18.99
N GLY A 239 7.59 -29.43 -18.26
CA GLY A 239 7.70 -30.87 -17.91
C GLY A 239 8.00 -31.10 -16.44
N PRO A 240 8.23 -32.36 -16.02
CA PRO A 240 8.63 -32.66 -14.65
C PRO A 240 10.02 -32.10 -14.33
N GLY A 241 10.15 -31.36 -13.23
CA GLY A 241 11.41 -30.77 -12.77
C GLY A 241 11.52 -30.73 -11.25
N THR A 242 12.72 -30.41 -10.75
CA THR A 242 13.02 -30.26 -9.31
C THR A 242 13.11 -28.79 -8.88
N SER A 243 12.87 -27.86 -9.81
CA SER A 243 12.92 -26.41 -9.56
C SER A 243 11.62 -25.85 -8.99
N GLY A 244 10.51 -26.58 -9.14
CA GLY A 244 9.20 -26.20 -8.59
C GLY A 244 9.15 -26.35 -7.07
N LYS A 245 8.39 -25.47 -6.41
CA LYS A 245 8.27 -25.43 -4.95
C LYS A 245 6.87 -25.78 -4.44
N THR A 246 6.73 -26.23 -3.20
CA THR A 246 5.43 -26.35 -2.52
C THR A 246 4.87 -24.96 -2.18
N PRO A 247 3.54 -24.80 -1.96
CA PRO A 247 2.99 -23.53 -1.51
C PRO A 247 3.58 -23.17 -0.15
N ALA A 248 3.85 -21.88 0.06
CA ALA A 248 3.96 -21.36 1.41
C ALA A 248 2.55 -21.18 2.00
N ARG A 249 2.43 -21.41 3.31
CA ARG A 249 1.17 -21.26 4.04
C ARG A 249 1.44 -20.89 5.49
N LEU A 250 0.39 -20.46 6.18
CA LEU A 250 0.41 -20.34 7.63
C LEU A 250 -0.07 -21.66 8.25
N ILE A 251 0.61 -22.08 9.31
CA ILE A 251 0.19 -23.18 10.18
C ILE A 251 0.07 -22.69 11.61
N LEU A 252 -0.65 -23.44 12.44
CA LEU A 252 -0.71 -23.19 13.87
C LEU A 252 0.43 -23.93 14.58
N GLU A 253 1.29 -23.19 15.25
CA GLU A 253 2.30 -23.74 16.17
C GLU A 253 2.02 -23.23 17.58
N GLY A 254 1.64 -24.15 18.48
CA GLY A 254 1.05 -23.80 19.77
C GLY A 254 -0.23 -23.00 19.55
N ASP A 255 -0.21 -21.74 19.98
CA ASP A 255 -1.35 -20.81 19.94
C ASP A 255 -1.19 -19.68 18.92
N ARG A 256 -0.22 -19.79 18.01
CA ARG A 256 0.12 -18.71 17.07
C ARG A 256 0.25 -19.22 15.65
N LEU A 257 -0.23 -18.39 14.71
CA LEU A 257 0.02 -18.58 13.29
C LEU A 257 1.46 -18.25 12.96
N VAL A 258 2.18 -19.24 12.43
CA VAL A 258 3.56 -19.13 11.95
C VAL A 258 3.65 -19.55 10.49
N LEU A 259 4.71 -19.14 9.79
CA LEU A 259 4.97 -19.62 8.45
C LEU A 259 5.37 -21.09 8.51
N ASP A 260 4.76 -21.94 7.66
CA ASP A 260 5.10 -23.36 7.59
C ASP A 260 6.57 -23.53 7.15
N PRO A 261 7.45 -24.12 7.98
CA PRO A 261 8.84 -24.38 7.59
C PRO A 261 8.95 -25.37 6.42
N TYR A 262 7.91 -26.18 6.18
CA TYR A 262 7.82 -27.10 5.03
C TYR A 262 7.10 -26.49 3.81
N GLY A 263 6.69 -25.22 3.90
CA GLY A 263 6.22 -24.44 2.76
C GLY A 263 7.39 -23.94 1.89
N SER A 264 7.11 -23.62 0.62
CA SER A 264 8.12 -23.12 -0.33
C SER A 264 9.34 -24.04 -0.53
N GLN A 265 9.18 -25.34 -0.28
CA GLN A 265 10.25 -26.32 -0.40
C GLN A 265 10.35 -26.87 -1.82
N PRO A 266 11.56 -27.03 -2.38
CA PRO A 266 11.74 -27.70 -3.67
C PRO A 266 11.13 -29.10 -3.65
N THR A 267 10.41 -29.45 -4.70
CA THR A 267 9.80 -30.77 -4.86
C THR A 267 9.80 -31.19 -6.33
N GLN A 268 9.79 -32.49 -6.58
CA GLN A 268 9.71 -33.01 -7.94
C GLN A 268 8.26 -33.00 -8.42
N LYS A 269 7.96 -32.22 -9.44
CA LYS A 269 6.60 -32.08 -9.98
C LYS A 269 6.61 -31.50 -11.39
N MET A 270 5.44 -31.44 -12.01
CA MET A 270 5.27 -30.63 -13.23
C MET A 270 5.66 -29.17 -12.95
N VAL A 271 6.37 -28.55 -13.87
CA VAL A 271 6.67 -27.12 -13.86
C VAL A 271 6.32 -26.50 -15.21
N GLY A 272 6.09 -25.19 -15.21
CA GLY A 272 5.87 -24.39 -16.39
C GLY A 272 6.82 -23.20 -16.51
N VAL A 273 6.73 -22.53 -17.64
CA VAL A 273 7.46 -21.30 -17.97
C VAL A 273 6.50 -20.24 -18.50
N SER A 274 6.91 -18.99 -18.33
CA SER A 274 6.22 -17.82 -18.88
C SER A 274 6.08 -17.95 -20.41
N ALA A 275 4.86 -17.84 -20.92
CA ALA A 275 4.57 -17.93 -22.36
C ALA A 275 4.60 -16.59 -23.09
N ASP A 276 4.60 -15.48 -22.33
CA ASP A 276 4.61 -14.10 -22.81
C ASP A 276 5.67 -13.28 -22.06
N THR A 277 6.20 -12.24 -22.70
CA THR A 277 7.09 -11.23 -22.13
C THR A 277 6.36 -9.95 -21.73
N ASN A 278 5.12 -9.74 -22.19
CA ASN A 278 4.30 -8.59 -21.86
C ASN A 278 3.36 -8.87 -20.68
N GLN A 279 3.92 -9.41 -19.60
CA GLN A 279 3.23 -9.74 -18.35
C GLN A 279 4.17 -9.57 -17.15
N SER A 280 3.64 -9.62 -15.93
CA SER A 280 4.44 -9.45 -14.71
C SER A 280 5.64 -10.40 -14.65
N GLU A 281 6.79 -9.92 -14.17
CA GLU A 281 7.98 -10.76 -13.92
C GLU A 281 7.69 -11.91 -12.94
N LEU A 282 6.68 -11.74 -12.08
CA LEU A 282 6.21 -12.77 -11.16
C LEU A 282 5.58 -13.96 -11.88
N CYS A 283 5.20 -13.83 -13.15
CA CYS A 283 4.71 -14.97 -13.94
C CYS A 283 5.76 -16.08 -14.09
N SER A 284 7.06 -15.75 -14.00
CA SER A 284 8.11 -16.78 -13.93
C SER A 284 8.00 -17.67 -12.69
N LEU A 285 7.64 -17.10 -11.54
CA LEU A 285 7.39 -17.84 -10.29
C LEU A 285 6.06 -18.59 -10.35
N CYS A 286 5.02 -17.92 -10.85
CA CYS A 286 3.68 -18.48 -11.00
C CYS A 286 3.71 -19.75 -11.86
N CYS A 287 4.19 -19.66 -13.10
CA CYS A 287 4.22 -20.80 -14.01
C CYS A 287 5.13 -21.92 -13.51
N ARG A 288 6.25 -21.61 -12.85
CA ARG A 288 7.16 -22.65 -12.32
C ARG A 288 6.54 -23.40 -11.16
N ASP A 289 5.94 -22.67 -10.21
CA ASP A 289 5.57 -23.22 -8.91
C ASP A 289 4.11 -23.64 -8.83
N HIS A 290 3.17 -23.05 -9.56
CA HIS A 290 1.73 -23.33 -9.41
C HIS A 290 1.33 -24.62 -10.15
N HIS A 291 1.74 -25.73 -9.56
CA HIS A 291 1.48 -27.10 -9.99
C HIS A 291 1.47 -27.97 -8.73
N ASP A 292 0.68 -29.02 -8.74
CA ASP A 292 0.63 -29.97 -7.63
C ASP A 292 1.31 -31.29 -7.99
N ASN A 293 1.55 -32.14 -7.00
CA ASN A 293 1.92 -33.54 -7.18
C ASN A 293 1.21 -34.42 -6.15
N TYR A 294 1.39 -35.73 -6.27
CA TYR A 294 0.78 -36.71 -5.37
C TYR A 294 1.10 -36.45 -3.88
N ASP A 295 2.37 -36.23 -3.52
CA ASP A 295 2.79 -36.00 -2.14
C ASP A 295 2.17 -34.72 -1.54
N MET A 296 2.04 -33.67 -2.36
CA MET A 296 1.37 -32.42 -1.99
C MET A 296 -0.12 -32.63 -1.73
N VAL A 297 -0.78 -33.48 -2.52
CA VAL A 297 -2.19 -33.86 -2.30
C VAL A 297 -2.34 -34.67 -1.02
N GLU A 298 -1.50 -35.68 -0.80
CA GLU A 298 -1.54 -36.53 0.40
C GLU A 298 -1.29 -35.72 1.68
N SER A 299 -0.34 -34.79 1.66
CA SER A 299 -0.05 -33.89 2.78
C SER A 299 -1.04 -32.72 2.94
N GLY A 300 -1.94 -32.52 1.98
CA GLY A 300 -2.88 -31.39 1.94
C GLY A 300 -2.22 -30.03 1.73
N ASN A 301 -0.97 -29.99 1.24
CA ASN A 301 -0.26 -28.74 0.90
C ASN A 301 -0.26 -28.51 -0.62
N THR A 302 -1.43 -28.20 -1.17
CA THR A 302 -1.62 -27.94 -2.61
C THR A 302 -1.80 -26.46 -2.90
N TYR A 303 -1.58 -26.02 -4.14
CA TYR A 303 -1.97 -24.67 -4.58
C TYR A 303 -3.48 -24.56 -4.72
N ARG A 304 -4.07 -25.58 -5.33
CA ARG A 304 -5.49 -25.64 -5.64
C ARG A 304 -6.18 -26.78 -4.89
N SER A 305 -7.39 -26.53 -4.41
CA SER A 305 -8.26 -27.58 -3.88
C SER A 305 -9.19 -28.05 -4.99
N THR A 306 -8.86 -29.17 -5.62
CA THR A 306 -9.64 -29.74 -6.73
C THR A 306 -9.47 -31.25 -6.78
N GLU A 307 -10.50 -31.91 -7.33
CA GLU A 307 -10.48 -33.33 -7.72
C GLU A 307 -10.01 -33.52 -9.17
N LEU A 308 -9.98 -32.45 -9.97
CA LEU A 308 -9.55 -32.49 -11.37
C LEU A 308 -8.03 -32.53 -11.45
N ARG A 309 -7.47 -33.73 -11.33
CA ARG A 309 -6.03 -33.97 -11.33
C ARG A 309 -5.62 -35.04 -12.33
N THR A 310 -4.37 -34.95 -12.78
CA THR A 310 -3.68 -36.01 -13.50
C THR A 310 -3.25 -37.13 -12.53
N ASP A 311 -2.83 -38.28 -13.07
CA ASP A 311 -2.31 -39.40 -12.27
C ASP A 311 -1.05 -39.06 -11.44
N THR A 312 -0.36 -37.96 -11.78
CA THR A 312 0.80 -37.47 -11.02
C THR A 312 0.40 -36.54 -9.87
N GLY A 313 -0.89 -36.30 -9.66
CA GLY A 313 -1.46 -35.37 -8.68
C GLY A 313 -1.45 -33.90 -9.12
N ASN A 314 -0.96 -33.59 -10.32
CA ASN A 314 -0.99 -32.22 -10.83
C ASN A 314 -2.43 -31.84 -11.15
N HIS A 315 -2.88 -30.67 -10.70
CA HIS A 315 -4.20 -30.18 -11.10
C HIS A 315 -4.24 -29.87 -12.59
N HIS A 316 -5.42 -29.96 -13.20
CA HIS A 316 -5.59 -29.61 -14.60
C HIS A 316 -5.48 -28.09 -14.80
N HIS A 317 -4.77 -27.70 -15.86
CA HIS A 317 -4.71 -26.32 -16.32
C HIS A 317 -5.55 -26.17 -17.57
N PHE A 318 -6.07 -24.97 -17.84
CA PHE A 318 -7.02 -24.74 -18.90
C PHE A 318 -6.57 -23.60 -19.82
N LYS A 319 -6.84 -23.78 -21.10
CA LYS A 319 -6.76 -22.72 -22.11
C LYS A 319 -8.15 -22.25 -22.46
N ASN A 320 -8.27 -20.99 -22.86
CA ASN A 320 -9.52 -20.43 -23.33
C ASN A 320 -9.64 -20.62 -24.85
N VAL A 321 -10.68 -21.33 -25.29
CA VAL A 321 -11.03 -21.50 -26.72
C VAL A 321 -12.42 -20.93 -26.94
N ASN A 322 -12.51 -19.75 -27.54
CA ASN A 322 -13.77 -19.05 -27.84
C ASN A 322 -14.68 -18.85 -26.61
N GLY A 323 -14.10 -18.50 -25.45
CA GLY A 323 -14.82 -18.29 -24.20
C GLY A 323 -15.05 -19.56 -23.37
N ALA A 324 -14.67 -20.73 -23.87
CA ALA A 324 -14.77 -21.99 -23.14
C ALA A 324 -13.42 -22.45 -22.59
N LEU A 325 -13.41 -22.87 -21.33
CA LEU A 325 -12.23 -23.49 -20.70
C LEU A 325 -12.08 -24.93 -21.19
N VAL A 326 -10.94 -25.23 -21.80
CA VAL A 326 -10.57 -26.56 -22.30
C VAL A 326 -9.25 -26.96 -21.65
N THR A 327 -9.13 -28.19 -21.17
CA THR A 327 -7.90 -28.70 -20.56
C THR A 327 -6.72 -28.52 -21.51
N ALA A 328 -5.65 -27.90 -21.04
CA ALA A 328 -4.44 -27.65 -21.80
C ALA A 328 -3.57 -28.91 -21.87
N GLY A 329 -3.07 -29.21 -23.07
CA GLY A 329 -2.09 -30.27 -23.29
C GLY A 329 -0.65 -29.76 -23.24
N GLN A 330 0.30 -30.68 -23.40
CA GLN A 330 1.71 -30.31 -23.51
C GLN A 330 1.95 -29.43 -24.75
N GLY A 331 2.62 -28.29 -24.56
CA GLY A 331 2.89 -27.31 -25.61
C GLY A 331 1.79 -26.25 -25.83
N ASP A 332 0.60 -26.42 -25.25
CA ASP A 332 -0.43 -25.37 -25.25
C ASP A 332 -0.02 -24.19 -24.33
N VAL A 333 -0.53 -22.99 -24.65
CA VAL A 333 -0.57 -21.89 -23.68
C VAL A 333 -1.83 -22.06 -22.84
N TYR A 334 -1.67 -22.09 -21.53
CA TYR A 334 -2.77 -22.05 -20.57
C TYR A 334 -2.74 -20.75 -19.77
N GLU A 335 -3.90 -20.38 -19.24
CA GLU A 335 -4.02 -19.24 -18.34
C GLU A 335 -3.86 -19.74 -16.90
N GLU A 336 -3.02 -19.06 -16.14
CA GLU A 336 -2.82 -19.34 -14.73
C GLU A 336 -3.06 -18.08 -13.90
N SER A 337 -3.50 -18.26 -12.66
CA SER A 337 -3.56 -17.16 -11.70
C SER A 337 -2.95 -17.58 -10.38
N CYS A 338 -2.04 -16.78 -9.85
CA CYS A 338 -1.29 -17.11 -8.65
C CYS A 338 -1.41 -16.03 -7.60
N ARG A 339 -1.79 -16.43 -6.39
CA ARG A 339 -1.53 -15.66 -5.18
C ARG A 339 -0.09 -15.88 -4.74
N MET A 340 0.58 -14.82 -4.30
CA MET A 340 1.90 -14.87 -3.70
C MET A 340 1.94 -13.98 -2.47
N ARG A 341 2.81 -14.34 -1.52
CA ARG A 341 3.10 -13.54 -0.33
C ARG A 341 4.59 -13.24 -0.28
N ARG A 342 4.95 -12.05 0.19
CA ARG A 342 6.35 -11.74 0.51
C ARG A 342 6.79 -12.46 1.79
N VAL A 343 7.84 -13.25 1.68
CA VAL A 343 8.54 -13.95 2.76
C VAL A 343 10.02 -13.64 2.60
N ASP A 344 10.65 -13.13 3.67
CA ASP A 344 12.09 -12.79 3.70
C ASP A 344 12.52 -11.88 2.54
N GLY A 345 11.66 -10.92 2.18
CA GLY A 345 11.90 -9.96 1.09
C GLY A 345 11.52 -10.45 -0.31
N TYR A 346 11.29 -11.74 -0.51
CA TYR A 346 10.97 -12.34 -1.81
C TYR A 346 9.52 -12.81 -1.90
N TYR A 347 8.90 -12.71 -3.08
CA TYR A 347 7.60 -13.32 -3.29
C TYR A 347 7.74 -14.85 -3.41
N VAL A 348 6.86 -15.55 -2.71
CA VAL A 348 6.68 -16.99 -2.80
C VAL A 348 5.22 -17.31 -3.09
N THR A 349 4.97 -18.33 -3.91
CA THR A 349 3.62 -18.72 -4.31
C THR A 349 2.85 -19.31 -3.12
N TYR A 350 1.60 -18.89 -2.98
CA TYR A 350 0.66 -19.28 -1.93
C TYR A 350 -0.52 -20.05 -2.53
N PRO A 351 -1.27 -20.83 -1.72
CA PRO A 351 -2.54 -21.40 -2.15
C PRO A 351 -3.51 -20.34 -2.67
N ASP A 352 -4.36 -20.75 -3.61
CA ASP A 352 -5.35 -19.86 -4.20
C ASP A 352 -6.27 -19.25 -3.14
N TRP A 353 -6.73 -18.03 -3.42
CA TRP A 353 -7.73 -17.35 -2.59
C TRP A 353 -9.00 -18.18 -2.51
N ASP A 354 -9.54 -18.33 -1.30
CA ASP A 354 -10.81 -19.01 -1.07
C ASP A 354 -11.81 -18.01 -0.49
N LEU A 355 -12.51 -17.32 -1.39
CA LEU A 355 -13.56 -16.35 -1.06
C LEU A 355 -14.76 -17.09 -0.45
N LYS A 356 -15.29 -16.59 0.66
CA LYS A 356 -16.39 -17.22 1.40
C LYS A 356 -17.65 -16.38 1.52
N ALA A 357 -17.50 -15.06 1.57
CA ALA A 357 -18.62 -14.14 1.68
C ALA A 357 -18.25 -12.78 1.08
N VAL A 358 -19.25 -12.08 0.54
CA VAL A 358 -19.14 -10.69 0.11
C VAL A 358 -20.24 -9.84 0.74
N SER A 359 -20.00 -8.55 0.88
CA SER A 359 -20.98 -7.59 1.40
C SER A 359 -20.72 -6.21 0.81
N ILE A 360 -21.79 -5.53 0.39
CA ILE A 360 -21.75 -4.11 0.01
C ILE A 360 -22.44 -3.21 1.03
N MET A 361 -22.03 -1.96 1.09
CA MET A 361 -22.60 -0.93 1.95
C MET A 361 -22.16 0.46 1.48
N SER A 362 -22.76 1.53 1.99
CA SER A 362 -22.25 2.89 1.79
C SER A 362 -20.93 3.11 2.56
N SER A 363 -20.09 4.04 2.09
CA SER A 363 -18.91 4.46 2.86
C SER A 363 -19.31 4.96 4.25
N GLU A 364 -20.41 5.73 4.36
CA GLU A 364 -20.93 6.24 5.63
C GLU A 364 -21.33 5.14 6.62
N TYR A 365 -21.91 4.03 6.13
CA TYR A 365 -22.21 2.87 6.96
C TYR A 365 -20.97 2.31 7.67
N LEU A 366 -19.81 2.28 6.99
CA LEU A 366 -18.55 1.81 7.58
C LEU A 366 -17.96 2.81 8.57
N LEU A 367 -18.10 4.11 8.30
CA LEU A 367 -17.55 5.18 9.15
C LEU A 367 -18.34 5.41 10.42
N ASN A 368 -19.65 5.14 10.39
CA ASN A 368 -20.48 5.23 11.57
C ASN A 368 -20.08 4.15 12.59
N ALA A 369 -19.90 4.57 13.85
CA ALA A 369 -19.35 3.71 14.90
C ALA A 369 -20.21 2.46 15.17
N ALA A 370 -21.54 2.56 15.09
CA ALA A 370 -22.48 1.49 15.40
C ALA A 370 -22.63 0.50 14.24
N THR A 371 -22.86 1.00 13.03
CA THR A 371 -22.99 0.18 11.81
C THR A 371 -21.64 -0.41 11.40
N GLY A 372 -20.55 0.34 11.55
CA GLY A 372 -19.19 -0.18 11.39
C GLY A 372 -18.87 -1.29 12.39
N ALA A 373 -19.37 -1.22 13.64
CA ALA A 373 -19.25 -2.33 14.60
C ALA A 373 -20.07 -3.55 14.17
N SER A 374 -21.25 -3.33 13.59
CA SER A 374 -22.11 -4.40 13.06
C SER A 374 -21.42 -5.16 11.92
N TYR A 375 -20.75 -4.44 11.01
CA TYR A 375 -19.94 -5.08 9.95
C TYR A 375 -18.78 -5.90 10.51
N ARG A 376 -18.04 -5.37 11.49
CA ARG A 376 -16.93 -6.11 12.13
C ARG A 376 -17.40 -7.39 12.83
N ASN A 377 -18.55 -7.34 13.50
CA ASN A 377 -19.16 -8.51 14.12
C ASN A 377 -19.60 -9.53 13.06
N TYR A 378 -20.20 -9.08 11.96
CA TYR A 378 -20.54 -9.94 10.84
C TYR A 378 -19.33 -10.68 10.27
N VAL A 379 -18.20 -9.99 10.02
CA VAL A 379 -16.98 -10.67 9.52
C VAL A 379 -16.53 -11.76 10.49
N ARG A 380 -16.56 -11.49 11.80
CA ARG A 380 -16.24 -12.48 12.82
C ARG A 380 -17.21 -13.66 12.80
N ASP A 381 -18.52 -13.40 12.73
CA ASP A 381 -19.55 -14.43 12.76
C ASP A 381 -19.50 -15.31 11.51
N VAL A 382 -19.15 -14.74 10.35
CA VAL A 382 -18.83 -15.48 9.13
C VAL A 382 -17.65 -16.42 9.37
N VAL A 383 -16.54 -15.93 9.91
CA VAL A 383 -15.36 -16.78 10.19
C VAL A 383 -15.71 -17.86 11.21
N HIS A 384 -16.47 -17.52 12.26
CA HIS A 384 -16.94 -18.49 13.25
C HIS A 384 -17.79 -19.59 12.61
N ALA A 385 -18.74 -19.23 11.75
CA ALA A 385 -19.58 -20.17 11.04
C ALA A 385 -18.74 -21.10 10.14
N LEU A 386 -17.76 -20.56 9.43
CA LEU A 386 -16.88 -21.33 8.55
C LEU A 386 -16.03 -22.36 9.31
N VAL A 387 -15.48 -22.00 10.48
CA VAL A 387 -14.63 -22.92 11.26
C VAL A 387 -15.45 -23.93 12.08
N THR A 388 -16.70 -23.62 12.41
CA THR A 388 -17.61 -24.53 13.14
C THR A 388 -18.51 -25.36 12.22
N GLY A 389 -18.50 -25.09 10.92
CA GLY A 389 -19.41 -25.73 9.96
C GLY A 389 -20.87 -25.28 10.10
N ALA A 390 -21.12 -24.15 10.76
CA ALA A 390 -22.45 -23.56 10.86
C ALA A 390 -22.82 -22.80 9.57
N THR A 391 -24.09 -22.43 9.45
CA THR A 391 -24.56 -21.60 8.34
C THR A 391 -23.96 -20.19 8.45
N ILE A 392 -23.45 -19.66 7.33
CA ILE A 392 -22.96 -18.29 7.25
C ILE A 392 -24.11 -17.33 7.62
N PRO A 393 -23.91 -16.36 8.53
CA PRO A 393 -24.95 -15.43 8.94
C PRO A 393 -25.43 -14.56 7.79
N ALA A 394 -26.65 -14.03 7.91
CA ALA A 394 -27.12 -13.00 6.99
C ALA A 394 -26.25 -11.74 7.09
N GLN A 395 -26.18 -10.99 5.99
CA GLN A 395 -25.41 -9.75 5.91
C GLN A 395 -25.98 -8.70 6.89
N PRO A 396 -25.17 -7.72 7.36
CA PRO A 396 -25.61 -6.76 8.37
C PRO A 396 -26.87 -5.99 7.97
N ALA A 397 -27.76 -5.77 8.94
CA ALA A 397 -28.93 -4.93 8.75
C ALA A 397 -28.56 -3.43 8.65
N GLY A 398 -29.48 -2.64 8.08
CA GLY A 398 -29.34 -1.17 7.97
C GLY A 398 -28.34 -0.72 6.90
N ARG A 399 -27.94 -1.61 5.99
CA ARG A 399 -27.09 -1.27 4.84
C ARG A 399 -27.89 -0.58 3.74
N ASP A 400 -29.15 -0.95 3.57
CA ASP A 400 -30.10 -0.24 2.71
C ASP A 400 -30.24 1.19 3.22
N ASP A 401 -30.20 2.16 2.30
CA ASP A 401 -29.97 3.55 2.67
C ASP A 401 -30.75 4.51 1.76
N GLU A 402 -31.01 5.70 2.31
CA GLU A 402 -31.70 6.78 1.63
C GLU A 402 -30.68 7.81 1.13
N PHE A 403 -30.77 8.14 -0.16
CA PHE A 403 -29.90 9.11 -0.81
C PHE A 403 -30.73 10.23 -1.39
N ILE A 404 -30.24 11.46 -1.28
CA ILE A 404 -30.76 12.57 -2.10
C ILE A 404 -30.00 12.59 -3.44
N PRO A 405 -30.50 13.27 -4.48
CA PRO A 405 -29.78 13.38 -5.75
C PRO A 405 -28.36 13.88 -5.54
N GLY A 406 -27.38 13.15 -6.10
CA GLY A 406 -25.96 13.30 -5.78
C GLY A 406 -25.16 12.06 -6.17
N ALA A 407 -23.85 12.13 -5.97
CA ALA A 407 -22.95 10.98 -6.06
C ALA A 407 -22.45 10.56 -4.67
N TYR A 408 -22.31 9.24 -4.49
CA TYR A 408 -21.97 8.58 -3.23
C TYR A 408 -21.06 7.37 -3.48
N GLN A 409 -20.10 7.14 -2.60
CA GLN A 409 -19.25 5.95 -2.68
C GLN A 409 -19.86 4.73 -1.96
N LEU A 410 -20.06 3.64 -2.72
CA LEU A 410 -20.35 2.31 -2.16
C LEU A 410 -19.06 1.50 -2.03
N ILE A 411 -19.04 0.62 -1.04
CA ILE A 411 -17.87 -0.19 -0.70
C ILE A 411 -18.27 -1.66 -0.75
N GLY A 412 -17.59 -2.44 -1.59
CA GLY A 412 -17.74 -3.90 -1.68
C GLY A 412 -16.57 -4.60 -1.02
N ARG A 413 -16.84 -5.57 -0.15
CA ARG A 413 -15.82 -6.25 0.65
C ARG A 413 -15.99 -7.76 0.64
N GLY A 414 -14.89 -8.49 0.73
CA GLY A 414 -14.86 -9.95 0.72
C GLY A 414 -14.12 -10.54 1.92
N VAL A 415 -14.62 -11.66 2.43
CA VAL A 415 -14.01 -12.47 3.48
C VAL A 415 -13.44 -13.75 2.86
N TYR A 416 -12.14 -13.93 3.03
CA TYR A 416 -11.38 -15.09 2.55
C TYR A 416 -10.93 -15.94 3.74
N LEU A 417 -10.91 -17.25 3.58
CA LEU A 417 -10.44 -18.18 4.60
C LEU A 417 -9.43 -19.15 4.00
N ASP A 418 -8.17 -19.07 4.42
CA ASP A 418 -7.17 -20.04 3.98
C ASP A 418 -7.45 -21.41 4.59
N ARG A 419 -7.14 -22.45 3.80
CA ARG A 419 -7.32 -23.85 4.23
C ARG A 419 -6.44 -24.16 5.43
N MET A 420 -7.04 -24.78 6.44
CA MET A 420 -6.37 -25.30 7.62
C MET A 420 -6.25 -26.82 7.54
N SER A 421 -5.19 -27.39 8.09
CA SER A 421 -5.12 -28.84 8.28
C SER A 421 -6.22 -29.29 9.26
N THR A 422 -6.56 -30.58 9.23
CA THR A 422 -7.56 -31.14 10.16
C THR A 422 -7.19 -30.89 11.62
N SER A 423 -5.90 -30.99 11.97
CA SER A 423 -5.42 -30.73 13.33
C SER A 423 -5.49 -29.25 13.71
N HIS A 424 -5.18 -28.34 12.80
CA HIS A 424 -5.31 -26.90 13.01
C HIS A 424 -6.79 -26.52 13.19
N MET A 425 -7.67 -26.99 12.31
CA MET A 425 -9.12 -26.76 12.44
C MET A 425 -9.65 -27.26 13.80
N ALA A 426 -9.28 -28.46 14.22
CA ALA A 426 -9.68 -29.01 15.52
C ALA A 426 -9.17 -28.17 16.71
N ALA A 427 -7.96 -27.59 16.61
CA ALA A 427 -7.43 -26.71 17.64
C ALA A 427 -8.21 -25.38 17.75
N VAL A 428 -8.63 -24.82 16.60
CA VAL A 428 -9.50 -23.63 16.58
C VAL A 428 -10.87 -23.94 17.21
N GLN A 429 -11.47 -25.07 16.85
CA GLN A 429 -12.75 -25.51 17.41
C GLN A 429 -12.66 -25.72 18.92
N ALA A 430 -11.60 -26.37 19.41
CA ALA A 430 -11.36 -26.54 20.84
C ALA A 430 -11.16 -25.19 21.58
N ALA A 431 -10.52 -24.21 20.94
CA ALA A 431 -10.40 -22.86 21.49
C ALA A 431 -11.77 -22.18 21.62
N ILE A 432 -12.63 -22.30 20.61
CA ILE A 432 -14.01 -21.79 20.65
C ILE A 432 -14.81 -22.47 21.78
N ASP A 433 -14.78 -23.81 21.84
CA ASP A 433 -15.54 -24.59 22.83
C ASP A 433 -15.11 -24.31 24.28
N SER A 434 -13.83 -23.96 24.47
CA SER A 434 -13.29 -23.57 25.78
C SER A 434 -13.58 -22.11 26.16
N GLY A 435 -14.22 -21.33 25.29
CA GLY A 435 -14.53 -19.92 25.49
C GLY A 435 -13.31 -19.00 25.40
N ARG A 436 -12.27 -19.40 24.66
CA ARG A 436 -11.06 -18.58 24.48
C ARG A 436 -11.41 -17.33 23.67
N ALA A 437 -11.22 -16.15 24.27
CA ALA A 437 -11.60 -14.89 23.63
C ALA A 437 -10.83 -14.59 22.33
N ASP A 438 -9.56 -14.97 22.21
CA ASP A 438 -8.70 -14.65 21.07
C ASP A 438 -8.59 -15.76 20.00
N TRP A 439 -9.56 -16.68 19.94
CA TRP A 439 -9.57 -17.80 18.97
C TRP A 439 -9.39 -17.35 17.52
N LEU A 440 -9.88 -16.15 17.17
CA LEU A 440 -9.78 -15.60 15.82
C LEU A 440 -8.33 -15.33 15.38
N SER A 441 -7.41 -15.14 16.34
CA SER A 441 -5.96 -15.00 16.07
C SER A 441 -5.29 -16.29 15.60
N MET A 442 -5.96 -17.43 15.79
CA MET A 442 -5.52 -18.75 15.34
C MET A 442 -6.00 -19.06 13.92
N VAL A 443 -6.82 -18.21 13.29
CA VAL A 443 -7.47 -18.48 11.99
C VAL A 443 -6.80 -17.66 10.87
N PRO A 444 -6.33 -18.28 9.78
CA PRO A 444 -5.74 -17.57 8.65
C PRO A 444 -6.83 -17.03 7.70
N PHE A 445 -7.55 -15.99 8.12
CA PHE A 445 -8.59 -15.33 7.31
C PHE A 445 -8.18 -13.92 6.87
N TYR A 446 -8.78 -13.40 5.81
CA TYR A 446 -8.49 -12.07 5.27
C TYR A 446 -9.77 -11.33 4.89
N GLU A 447 -9.81 -10.04 5.23
CA GLU A 447 -10.88 -9.13 4.84
C GLU A 447 -10.28 -8.14 3.82
N VAL A 448 -10.87 -8.08 2.64
CA VAL A 448 -10.31 -7.37 1.49
C VAL A 448 -11.36 -6.44 0.90
N ASN A 449 -10.97 -5.19 0.63
CA ASN A 449 -11.79 -4.27 -0.16
C ASN A 449 -11.77 -4.71 -1.63
N LEU A 450 -12.93 -5.06 -2.16
CA LEU A 450 -13.17 -5.52 -3.52
C LEU A 450 -13.94 -4.48 -4.35
N THR A 451 -14.09 -3.24 -3.86
CA THR A 451 -14.88 -2.18 -4.51
C THR A 451 -14.47 -1.97 -5.96
N LEU A 452 -13.16 -1.94 -6.20
CA LEU A 452 -12.58 -1.76 -7.52
C LEU A 452 -12.37 -3.08 -8.28
N LEU A 453 -12.74 -4.23 -7.71
CA LEU A 453 -12.44 -5.55 -8.27
C LEU A 453 -13.71 -6.34 -8.64
N GLY A 454 -14.81 -6.10 -7.93
CA GLY A 454 -16.11 -6.67 -8.25
C GLY A 454 -16.87 -5.90 -9.33
N ASN A 455 -17.87 -6.54 -9.89
CA ASN A 455 -18.77 -5.97 -10.90
C ASN A 455 -19.99 -5.36 -10.21
N TRP A 456 -20.37 -4.17 -10.67
CA TRP A 456 -21.51 -3.42 -10.14
C TRP A 456 -22.60 -3.26 -11.19
N SER A 457 -23.86 -3.30 -10.77
CA SER A 457 -24.98 -2.95 -11.64
C SER A 457 -26.15 -2.37 -10.85
N SER A 458 -27.01 -1.62 -11.54
CA SER A 458 -28.25 -1.08 -10.98
C SER A 458 -29.44 -1.68 -11.72
N GLN A 459 -30.42 -2.18 -10.98
CA GLN A 459 -31.64 -2.76 -11.56
C GLN A 459 -32.55 -1.71 -12.22
N ASN A 460 -32.50 -0.46 -11.75
CA ASN A 460 -33.23 0.67 -12.33
C ASN A 460 -32.35 1.91 -12.42
N THR A 461 -31.69 2.03 -13.57
CA THR A 461 -30.79 3.14 -13.90
C THR A 461 -31.48 4.51 -14.01
N ASN A 462 -32.82 4.56 -14.06
CA ASN A 462 -33.54 5.83 -14.01
C ASN A 462 -33.59 6.41 -12.59
N VAL A 463 -33.52 5.57 -11.55
CA VAL A 463 -33.53 5.99 -10.14
C VAL A 463 -32.10 6.29 -9.69
N ALA A 464 -31.19 5.36 -9.89
CA ALA A 464 -29.77 5.55 -9.62
C ALA A 464 -28.89 4.68 -10.53
N THR A 465 -27.72 5.17 -10.90
CA THR A 465 -26.70 4.39 -11.62
C THR A 465 -25.52 4.09 -10.70
N VAL A 466 -24.71 3.08 -11.04
CA VAL A 466 -23.47 2.77 -10.33
C VAL A 466 -22.36 2.57 -11.35
N THR A 467 -21.16 3.11 -11.09
CA THR A 467 -20.04 2.94 -12.00
C THR A 467 -19.53 1.50 -12.02
N ASN A 468 -19.21 1.01 -13.21
CA ASN A 468 -18.66 -0.33 -13.43
C ASN A 468 -17.70 -0.34 -14.63
N GLU A 469 -16.66 0.49 -14.59
CA GLU A 469 -15.71 0.60 -15.70
C GLU A 469 -14.79 -0.63 -15.79
N GLU A 470 -14.24 -0.92 -16.96
CA GLU A 470 -13.23 -1.98 -17.09
C GLU A 470 -12.01 -1.69 -16.20
N ILE A 471 -11.44 -2.74 -15.63
CA ILE A 471 -10.20 -2.62 -14.85
C ILE A 471 -9.07 -2.25 -15.82
N GLN A 472 -8.61 -1.00 -15.73
CA GLN A 472 -7.59 -0.42 -16.62
C GLN A 472 -6.68 0.50 -15.83
N THR A 473 -5.37 0.40 -16.03
CA THR A 473 -4.41 1.38 -15.54
C THR A 473 -3.82 2.11 -16.74
N ILE A 474 -4.61 3.01 -17.34
CA ILE A 474 -4.14 3.79 -18.48
C ILE A 474 -3.74 5.17 -17.95
N VAL A 475 -2.47 5.50 -18.05
CA VAL A 475 -2.04 6.89 -17.92
C VAL A 475 -1.45 7.25 -19.27
N ASP A 476 -2.15 8.09 -20.02
CA ASP A 476 -1.64 8.67 -21.27
C ASP A 476 -1.55 10.19 -21.10
N PRO A 477 -0.40 10.69 -20.62
CA PRO A 477 -0.14 12.11 -20.42
C PRO A 477 -0.06 12.89 -21.75
N GLU A 478 0.17 12.22 -22.89
CA GLU A 478 0.31 12.89 -24.19
C GLU A 478 -1.06 13.28 -24.76
N ASN A 479 -2.07 12.46 -24.55
CA ASN A 479 -3.44 12.72 -25.01
C ASN A 479 -4.38 13.28 -23.92
N ASN A 480 -3.85 13.64 -22.75
CA ASN A 480 -4.64 13.99 -21.55
C ASN A 480 -5.71 12.93 -21.25
N TYR A 481 -5.39 11.65 -21.49
CA TYR A 481 -6.31 10.55 -21.24
C TYR A 481 -5.95 9.89 -19.90
N TYR A 482 -6.84 10.09 -18.94
CA TYR A 482 -6.72 9.66 -17.55
C TYR A 482 -7.44 8.33 -17.36
N GLY A 483 -6.79 7.35 -16.76
CA GLY A 483 -7.37 6.04 -16.52
C GLY A 483 -6.89 5.43 -15.19
N THR A 484 -7.45 5.93 -14.11
CA THR A 484 -7.88 5.07 -13.00
C THR A 484 -9.38 4.89 -13.15
N TYR A 485 -9.81 3.64 -13.30
CA TYR A 485 -11.20 3.27 -13.54
C TYR A 485 -12.09 3.53 -12.31
N SER A 486 -13.37 3.81 -12.54
CA SER A 486 -14.38 3.99 -11.50
C SER A 486 -15.28 2.75 -11.37
N ARG A 487 -15.41 2.26 -10.13
CA ARG A 487 -16.35 1.22 -9.75
C ARG A 487 -17.00 1.53 -8.40
N GLY A 488 -18.26 1.15 -8.24
CA GLY A 488 -18.99 1.29 -6.97
C GLY A 488 -19.38 2.72 -6.62
N ARG A 489 -19.28 3.68 -7.55
CA ARG A 489 -19.77 5.04 -7.33
C ARG A 489 -21.23 5.14 -7.73
N LEU A 490 -22.11 5.29 -6.75
CA LEU A 490 -23.54 5.51 -6.93
C LEU A 490 -23.77 6.94 -7.41
N GLN A 491 -24.63 7.11 -8.41
CA GLN A 491 -25.21 8.38 -8.81
C GLN A 491 -26.72 8.29 -8.61
N ALA A 492 -27.22 8.89 -7.53
CA ALA A 492 -28.64 9.04 -7.25
C ALA A 492 -29.23 10.13 -8.18
N LEU A 493 -30.29 9.80 -8.91
CA LEU A 493 -30.83 10.63 -9.98
C LEU A 493 -32.24 11.15 -9.70
N ASN A 494 -33.22 10.24 -9.63
CA ASN A 494 -34.63 10.57 -9.55
C ASN A 494 -35.30 9.82 -8.40
N SER A 495 -36.36 10.41 -7.83
CA SER A 495 -37.12 9.77 -6.75
C SER A 495 -37.59 8.36 -7.11
N GLY A 496 -37.37 7.41 -6.21
CA GLY A 496 -37.79 6.03 -6.38
C GLY A 496 -36.88 5.07 -5.65
N THR A 497 -37.06 3.77 -5.89
CA THR A 497 -36.25 2.70 -5.30
C THR A 497 -35.58 1.89 -6.41
N THR A 498 -34.35 1.45 -6.16
CA THR A 498 -33.61 0.51 -6.99
C THR A 498 -32.73 -0.37 -6.12
N THR A 499 -32.44 -1.57 -6.57
CA THR A 499 -31.42 -2.42 -5.95
C THR A 499 -30.10 -2.24 -6.72
N ILE A 500 -29.01 -2.12 -5.97
CA ILE A 500 -27.65 -2.13 -6.52
C ILE A 500 -27.05 -3.50 -6.26
N ASP A 501 -26.66 -4.19 -7.33
CA ASP A 501 -26.08 -5.52 -7.29
C ASP A 501 -24.55 -5.45 -7.39
N PHE A 502 -23.87 -6.27 -6.60
CA PHE A 502 -22.43 -6.46 -6.61
C PHE A 502 -22.07 -7.93 -6.73
N GLN A 503 -21.18 -8.26 -7.66
CA GLN A 503 -20.83 -9.63 -8.01
C GLN A 503 -19.31 -9.79 -8.10
N VAL A 504 -18.79 -10.89 -7.59
CA VAL A 504 -17.36 -11.21 -7.62
C VAL A 504 -17.18 -12.68 -8.00
N SER A 505 -16.25 -12.95 -8.91
CA SER A 505 -15.82 -14.32 -9.23
C SER A 505 -15.27 -15.05 -8.00
N ALA A 506 -15.18 -16.37 -8.04
CA ALA A 506 -14.47 -17.16 -7.02
C ALA A 506 -12.93 -17.11 -7.21
N GLY A 507 -12.19 -17.70 -6.26
CA GLY A 507 -10.78 -17.99 -6.43
C GLY A 507 -9.87 -16.76 -6.52
N ASN A 508 -8.76 -16.88 -7.22
CA ASN A 508 -7.88 -15.73 -7.50
C ASN A 508 -8.53 -14.70 -8.45
N ALA A 509 -9.50 -15.13 -9.27
CA ALA A 509 -10.24 -14.26 -10.16
C ALA A 509 -11.04 -13.19 -9.40
N SER A 510 -11.42 -13.47 -8.15
CA SER A 510 -12.08 -12.50 -7.26
C SER A 510 -11.21 -11.26 -6.96
N ILE A 511 -9.89 -11.43 -6.96
CA ILE A 511 -8.91 -10.37 -6.70
C ILE A 511 -8.46 -9.71 -8.00
N LEU A 512 -8.42 -10.46 -9.10
CA LEU A 512 -7.97 -9.95 -10.40
C LEU A 512 -9.09 -9.25 -11.18
N GLY A 513 -10.36 -9.55 -10.87
CA GLY A 513 -11.52 -9.04 -11.63
C GLY A 513 -11.58 -9.57 -13.06
N ASN A 514 -10.92 -10.70 -13.34
CA ASN A 514 -10.99 -11.41 -14.61
C ASN A 514 -11.98 -12.61 -14.52
N GLY A 515 -12.17 -13.29 -15.65
CA GLY A 515 -12.93 -14.54 -15.68
C GLY A 515 -12.17 -15.70 -15.01
N ALA A 516 -12.91 -16.76 -14.68
CA ALA A 516 -12.34 -18.00 -14.15
C ALA A 516 -11.28 -18.59 -15.10
N VAL A 517 -10.16 -19.05 -14.53
CA VAL A 517 -9.09 -19.75 -15.27
C VAL A 517 -9.18 -21.27 -15.11
N HIS A 518 -10.08 -21.74 -14.24
CA HIS A 518 -10.32 -23.15 -13.97
C HIS A 518 -11.82 -23.45 -13.92
N THR A 519 -12.18 -24.67 -14.28
CA THR A 519 -13.59 -25.11 -14.40
C THR A 519 -14.32 -25.14 -13.06
N ASP A 520 -13.65 -25.50 -11.95
CA ASP A 520 -14.22 -25.41 -10.59
C ASP A 520 -14.69 -24.01 -10.18
N GLU A 521 -14.22 -22.94 -10.83
CA GLU A 521 -14.64 -21.56 -10.55
C GLU A 521 -15.65 -21.05 -11.56
N LEU A 522 -15.89 -21.79 -12.65
CA LEU A 522 -16.71 -21.34 -13.75
C LEU A 522 -18.17 -21.23 -13.34
N GLY A 523 -18.73 -20.01 -13.41
CA GLY A 523 -20.11 -19.73 -13.01
C GLY A 523 -20.33 -19.68 -11.50
N ILE A 524 -19.26 -19.71 -10.69
CA ILE A 524 -19.34 -19.45 -9.26
C ILE A 524 -19.12 -17.97 -9.02
N GLU A 525 -20.19 -17.30 -8.61
CA GLU A 525 -20.18 -15.88 -8.26
C GLU A 525 -20.68 -15.68 -6.83
N TYR A 526 -20.00 -14.80 -6.11
CA TYR A 526 -20.42 -14.32 -4.81
C TYR A 526 -21.13 -12.98 -5.01
N THR A 527 -22.35 -12.88 -4.48
CA THR A 527 -23.20 -11.71 -4.70
C THR A 527 -23.57 -11.03 -3.40
N SER A 528 -23.74 -9.72 -3.46
CA SER A 528 -24.36 -8.91 -2.43
C SER A 528 -25.16 -7.82 -3.12
N ASP A 529 -26.26 -7.45 -2.50
CA ASP A 529 -27.12 -6.37 -2.95
C ASP A 529 -27.41 -5.39 -1.79
N MET A 530 -27.90 -4.22 -2.17
CA MET A 530 -28.31 -3.14 -1.29
C MET A 530 -29.45 -2.38 -1.95
N ASP A 531 -30.54 -2.19 -1.21
CA ASP A 531 -31.64 -1.35 -1.66
C ASP A 531 -31.29 0.14 -1.46
N VAL A 532 -31.49 0.90 -2.54
CA VAL A 532 -31.24 2.33 -2.62
C VAL A 532 -32.57 3.03 -2.83
N THR A 533 -32.93 3.89 -1.89
CA THR A 533 -34.08 4.78 -2.02
C THR A 533 -33.59 6.19 -2.31
N VAL A 534 -33.99 6.76 -3.43
CA VAL A 534 -33.67 8.15 -3.78
C VAL A 534 -34.82 9.06 -3.35
N VAL A 535 -34.53 10.03 -2.49
CA VAL A 535 -35.45 11.07 -2.03
C VAL A 535 -35.19 12.33 -2.84
N GLY A 536 -35.84 12.45 -3.99
CA GLY A 536 -35.65 13.56 -4.94
C GLY A 536 -36.47 14.81 -4.63
N GLN A 537 -37.09 14.92 -3.46
CA GLN A 537 -37.85 16.09 -3.03
C GLN A 537 -37.54 16.43 -1.58
N ALA A 538 -37.52 17.73 -1.26
CA ALA A 538 -37.48 18.20 0.11
C ALA A 538 -38.85 18.07 0.80
N ASP A 539 -38.89 18.28 2.12
CA ASP A 539 -40.12 18.20 2.95
C ASP A 539 -41.27 19.12 2.48
N ASP A 540 -40.97 20.13 1.66
CA ASP A 540 -41.93 21.06 1.08
C ASP A 540 -42.24 20.78 -0.41
N ASP A 541 -42.07 19.52 -0.83
CA ASP A 541 -42.34 18.99 -2.18
C ASP A 541 -41.49 19.59 -3.31
N VAL A 542 -40.49 20.42 -2.98
CA VAL A 542 -39.59 21.00 -3.97
C VAL A 542 -38.56 19.96 -4.43
N ALA A 543 -38.44 19.78 -5.74
CA ALA A 543 -37.48 18.85 -6.34
C ALA A 543 -36.03 19.21 -5.97
N LEU A 544 -35.22 18.17 -5.79
CA LEU A 544 -33.79 18.24 -5.50
C LEU A 544 -32.98 17.77 -6.71
N TYR A 545 -31.81 18.39 -6.89
CA TYR A 545 -30.84 18.10 -7.94
C TYR A 545 -29.42 18.12 -7.36
N SER A 546 -28.44 17.82 -8.18
CA SER A 546 -27.03 17.83 -7.79
C SER A 546 -26.13 18.44 -8.86
N VAL A 547 -24.96 18.87 -8.42
CA VAL A 547 -23.81 19.10 -9.31
C VAL A 547 -22.73 18.09 -8.93
N THR A 548 -22.36 17.21 -9.85
CA THR A 548 -21.33 16.19 -9.62
C THR A 548 -20.26 16.25 -10.70
N GLY A 549 -19.11 15.62 -10.46
CA GLY A 549 -18.09 15.50 -11.50
C GLY A 549 -16.83 14.85 -11.01
N ASN A 550 -15.80 14.89 -11.87
CA ASN A 550 -14.47 14.35 -11.58
C ASN A 550 -13.43 15.48 -11.64
N ILE A 551 -12.44 15.39 -10.78
CA ILE A 551 -11.23 16.22 -10.76
C ILE A 551 -10.08 15.34 -11.29
N ASN A 552 -9.70 15.56 -12.54
CA ASN A 552 -8.62 14.83 -13.20
C ASN A 552 -7.29 15.54 -12.94
N CYS A 553 -6.26 14.85 -12.43
CA CYS A 553 -5.06 15.54 -11.94
C CYS A 553 -3.75 15.11 -12.63
N LEU A 554 -2.95 16.12 -12.99
CA LEU A 554 -1.57 15.97 -13.48
C LEU A 554 -0.58 16.72 -12.59
N PHE A 555 0.55 16.07 -12.32
CA PHE A 555 1.69 16.62 -11.59
C PHE A 555 2.92 16.68 -12.50
N TRP A 556 3.58 17.84 -12.56
CA TRP A 556 4.81 18.00 -13.32
C TRP A 556 6.01 17.51 -12.51
N LYS A 557 6.61 16.40 -12.93
CA LYS A 557 7.83 15.89 -12.32
C LYS A 557 9.05 16.42 -13.05
N GLN A 558 9.83 17.24 -12.37
CA GLN A 558 11.10 17.73 -12.88
C GLN A 558 12.24 16.74 -12.54
N THR A 559 12.90 16.20 -13.56
CA THR A 559 14.11 15.38 -13.43
C THR A 559 15.27 16.10 -14.12
N GLY A 560 16.07 16.82 -13.35
CA GLY A 560 17.17 17.64 -13.87
C GLY A 560 16.67 18.85 -14.68
N LYS A 561 17.09 18.95 -15.95
CA LYS A 561 16.67 20.02 -16.90
C LYS A 561 15.46 19.65 -17.74
N THR A 562 14.97 18.42 -17.60
CA THR A 562 13.81 17.88 -18.30
C THR A 562 12.69 17.63 -17.31
N GLY A 563 11.44 17.66 -17.77
CA GLY A 563 10.31 17.26 -16.94
C GLY A 563 9.27 16.53 -17.77
N SER A 564 8.41 15.79 -17.09
CA SER A 564 7.29 15.07 -17.67
C SER A 564 6.06 15.21 -16.78
N TRP A 565 4.89 15.26 -17.39
CA TRP A 565 3.63 15.14 -16.68
C TRP A 565 3.45 13.69 -16.23
N GLU A 566 3.21 13.50 -14.94
CA GLU A 566 2.82 12.23 -14.33
C GLU A 566 1.43 12.39 -13.69
N ALA A 567 0.76 11.28 -13.46
CA ALA A 567 -0.53 11.29 -12.79
C ALA A 567 -0.37 11.61 -11.29
N CYS A 568 -1.30 12.39 -10.73
CA CYS A 568 -1.24 12.76 -9.32
C CYS A 568 -1.48 11.57 -8.40
N LYS A 569 -0.84 11.57 -7.23
CA LYS A 569 -1.10 10.61 -6.16
C LYS A 569 -2.25 11.11 -5.29
N SER A 570 -2.87 10.22 -4.53
CA SER A 570 -3.93 10.57 -3.54
C SER A 570 -3.49 11.65 -2.54
N SER A 571 -2.20 11.77 -2.23
CA SER A 571 -1.66 12.85 -1.39
C SER A 571 -1.86 14.24 -1.98
N ASP A 572 -1.91 14.34 -3.30
CA ASP A 572 -1.95 15.62 -4.02
C ASP A 572 -3.33 16.26 -3.94
N PHE A 573 -4.36 15.47 -3.61
CA PHE A 573 -5.73 15.93 -3.41
C PHE A 573 -6.05 16.36 -1.97
N ARG A 574 -5.14 16.17 -0.99
CA ARG A 574 -5.41 16.43 0.44
C ARG A 574 -5.79 17.88 0.73
N ASP A 575 -5.29 18.82 -0.06
CA ASP A 575 -5.51 20.25 0.12
C ASP A 575 -6.54 20.83 -0.86
N VAL A 576 -7.20 19.97 -1.65
CA VAL A 576 -8.24 20.37 -2.60
C VAL A 576 -9.55 20.60 -1.87
N THR A 577 -10.23 21.67 -2.23
CA THR A 577 -11.54 22.02 -1.68
C THR A 577 -12.51 22.34 -2.81
N VAL A 578 -13.74 21.88 -2.64
CA VAL A 578 -14.88 22.21 -3.52
C VAL A 578 -15.89 22.96 -2.67
N THR A 579 -16.22 24.18 -3.06
CA THR A 579 -17.15 25.05 -2.33
C THR A 579 -18.19 25.60 -3.28
N THR A 580 -19.27 26.18 -2.75
CA THR A 580 -20.29 26.82 -3.58
C THR A 580 -20.56 28.26 -3.13
N SER A 581 -21.17 29.05 -4.03
CA SER A 581 -21.67 30.39 -3.71
C SER A 581 -22.90 30.39 -2.80
N ASP A 582 -23.57 29.24 -2.61
CA ASP A 582 -24.72 29.09 -1.73
C ASP A 582 -24.32 28.34 -0.45
N LEU A 583 -24.34 29.04 0.68
CA LEU A 583 -23.88 28.47 1.96
C LEU A 583 -24.74 27.30 2.46
N ASN A 584 -25.91 27.06 1.86
CA ASN A 584 -26.75 25.90 2.19
C ASN A 584 -26.37 24.65 1.39
N VAL A 585 -25.52 24.76 0.37
CA VAL A 585 -25.05 23.64 -0.46
C VAL A 585 -23.62 23.29 -0.07
N THR A 586 -23.45 22.12 0.54
CA THR A 586 -22.13 21.56 0.86
C THR A 586 -21.71 20.59 -0.23
N CYS A 587 -20.46 20.69 -0.68
CA CYS A 587 -19.87 19.72 -1.58
C CYS A 587 -18.89 18.82 -0.83
N GLN A 588 -18.80 17.57 -1.24
CA GLN A 588 -17.82 16.61 -0.76
C GLN A 588 -16.94 16.13 -1.91
N ILE A 589 -15.67 15.89 -1.61
CA ILE A 589 -14.74 15.20 -2.49
C ILE A 589 -14.73 13.74 -2.08
N GLU A 590 -14.92 12.87 -3.05
CA GLU A 590 -14.96 11.43 -2.88
C GLU A 590 -13.67 10.84 -3.44
N THR A 591 -12.95 10.12 -2.59
CA THR A 591 -11.71 9.44 -2.98
C THR A 591 -11.85 7.96 -2.69
N ILE A 592 -11.51 7.10 -3.65
CA ILE A 592 -11.43 5.65 -3.46
C ILE A 592 -10.01 5.23 -3.76
N GLY A 593 -9.27 4.74 -2.77
CA GLY A 593 -7.91 4.24 -3.01
C GLY A 593 -6.88 5.29 -3.43
N ASN A 594 -5.86 4.84 -4.17
CA ASN A 594 -4.80 5.69 -4.72
C ASN A 594 -5.12 6.13 -6.14
N THR A 595 -6.20 6.86 -6.34
CA THR A 595 -6.63 7.27 -7.68
C THR A 595 -6.03 8.62 -8.09
N ASN A 596 -5.67 8.72 -9.36
CA ASN A 596 -5.19 9.95 -9.99
C ASN A 596 -6.37 10.86 -10.43
N THR A 597 -7.60 10.39 -10.20
CA THR A 597 -8.87 11.08 -10.42
C THR A 597 -9.72 10.94 -9.17
N VAL A 598 -10.29 12.04 -8.67
CA VAL A 598 -11.23 12.04 -7.54
C VAL A 598 -12.60 12.55 -7.96
N GLY A 599 -13.66 12.02 -7.38
CA GLY A 599 -15.01 12.49 -7.61
C GLY A 599 -15.32 13.70 -6.72
N TYR A 600 -16.28 14.52 -7.13
CA TYR A 600 -16.94 15.45 -6.21
C TYR A 600 -18.46 15.40 -6.40
N SER A 601 -19.16 15.77 -5.33
CA SER A 601 -20.62 15.72 -5.24
C SER A 601 -21.13 16.91 -4.43
N CYS A 602 -22.02 17.70 -5.02
CA CYS A 602 -22.78 18.76 -4.35
C CYS A 602 -24.26 18.36 -4.39
N PRO A 603 -24.74 17.57 -3.41
CA PRO A 603 -26.08 17.00 -3.43
C PRO A 603 -27.15 17.97 -2.90
N GLY A 604 -28.43 17.61 -3.10
CA GLY A 604 -29.56 18.25 -2.38
C GLY A 604 -29.90 19.68 -2.79
N ILE A 605 -29.58 20.10 -4.00
CA ILE A 605 -29.79 21.46 -4.48
C ILE A 605 -31.25 21.62 -4.90
N ARG A 606 -31.96 22.56 -4.27
CA ARG A 606 -33.38 22.83 -4.55
C ARG A 606 -33.57 23.35 -5.97
N ALA A 607 -34.63 22.92 -6.65
CA ALA A 607 -35.02 23.36 -7.97
C ALA A 607 -35.10 24.90 -8.08
N GLY A 608 -34.62 25.46 -9.19
CA GLY A 608 -34.60 26.89 -9.46
C GLY A 608 -33.43 27.65 -8.82
N THR A 609 -32.60 27.00 -8.00
CA THR A 609 -31.41 27.61 -7.39
C THR A 609 -30.36 27.95 -8.47
N SER A 610 -29.70 29.11 -8.34
CA SER A 610 -28.55 29.48 -9.16
C SER A 610 -27.32 29.56 -8.26
N LEU A 611 -26.26 28.83 -8.59
CA LEU A 611 -25.03 28.80 -7.80
C LEU A 611 -23.80 28.62 -8.69
N THR A 612 -22.64 28.92 -8.12
CA THR A 612 -21.34 28.62 -8.70
C THR A 612 -20.58 27.66 -7.78
N VAL A 613 -20.06 26.57 -8.34
CA VAL A 613 -19.13 25.65 -7.68
C VAL A 613 -17.71 26.11 -7.96
N TYR A 614 -16.88 26.25 -6.94
CA TYR A 614 -15.48 26.69 -7.02
C TYR A 614 -14.53 25.56 -6.64
N PHE A 615 -13.44 25.43 -7.39
CA PHE A 615 -12.35 24.49 -7.12
C PHE A 615 -11.11 25.27 -6.66
N ALA A 616 -10.54 24.88 -5.53
CA ALA A 616 -9.35 25.53 -4.97
C ALA A 616 -8.42 24.50 -4.32
N SER A 617 -7.15 24.89 -4.18
CA SER A 617 -6.12 24.10 -3.47
C SER A 617 -5.27 25.03 -2.62
N ALA A 618 -4.82 24.57 -1.45
CA ALA A 618 -3.86 25.32 -0.63
C ALA A 618 -2.45 25.34 -1.25
N ASN A 619 -2.15 24.43 -2.19
CA ASN A 619 -0.89 24.42 -2.91
C ASN A 619 -0.91 25.48 -4.05
N PRO A 620 -0.07 26.53 -3.98
CA PRO A 620 -0.09 27.64 -4.94
C PRO A 620 0.38 27.26 -6.35
N SER A 621 1.03 26.10 -6.52
CA SER A 621 1.37 25.55 -7.84
C SER A 621 0.19 24.91 -8.56
N THR A 622 -0.97 24.81 -7.90
CA THR A 622 -2.15 24.12 -8.42
C THR A 622 -3.04 25.06 -9.24
N THR A 623 -3.45 24.65 -10.43
CA THR A 623 -4.45 25.33 -11.24
C THR A 623 -5.61 24.40 -11.59
N PHE A 624 -6.81 24.96 -11.75
CA PHE A 624 -8.03 24.23 -12.13
C PHE A 624 -8.60 24.77 -13.43
N THR A 625 -9.00 23.89 -14.34
CA THR A 625 -9.59 24.24 -15.65
C THR A 625 -10.81 23.36 -15.93
N PRO A 626 -12.04 23.90 -15.86
CA PRO A 626 -12.37 25.26 -15.38
C PRO A 626 -12.17 25.39 -13.86
N ALA A 627 -11.82 26.59 -13.38
CA ALA A 627 -11.68 26.89 -11.95
C ALA A 627 -13.02 27.01 -11.20
N SER A 628 -14.13 27.13 -11.94
CA SER A 628 -15.48 27.14 -11.38
C SER A 628 -16.51 26.73 -12.42
N VAL A 629 -17.67 26.25 -11.96
CA VAL A 629 -18.81 25.85 -12.79
C VAL A 629 -20.03 26.60 -12.28
N SER A 630 -20.68 27.37 -13.14
CA SER A 630 -21.90 28.12 -12.78
C SER A 630 -23.14 27.44 -13.35
N VAL A 631 -24.15 27.27 -12.50
CA VAL A 631 -25.46 26.71 -12.86
C VAL A 631 -26.52 27.77 -12.57
N SER A 632 -27.36 28.07 -13.55
CA SER A 632 -28.46 29.03 -13.41
C SER A 632 -29.80 28.30 -13.41
N SER A 633 -30.61 28.54 -12.38
CA SER A 633 -31.95 27.98 -12.22
C SER A 633 -31.99 26.46 -12.47
N ILE A 634 -31.26 25.72 -11.64
CA ILE A 634 -31.08 24.28 -11.78
C ILE A 634 -32.44 23.56 -11.85
N SER A 635 -32.61 22.69 -12.84
CA SER A 635 -33.82 21.90 -13.08
C SER A 635 -33.53 20.46 -13.48
N GLU A 636 -32.26 20.06 -13.41
CA GLU A 636 -31.76 18.72 -13.69
C GLU A 636 -30.44 18.51 -12.94
N ASN A 637 -30.03 17.24 -12.79
CA ASN A 637 -28.69 16.92 -12.28
C ASN A 637 -27.63 17.35 -13.31
N VAL A 638 -26.60 18.06 -12.85
CA VAL A 638 -25.53 18.60 -13.71
C VAL A 638 -24.24 17.84 -13.46
N VAL A 639 -23.62 17.34 -14.53
CA VAL A 639 -22.28 16.74 -14.47
C VAL A 639 -21.25 17.71 -15.06
N ALA A 640 -20.23 18.05 -14.28
CA ALA A 640 -19.18 18.97 -14.72
C ALA A 640 -17.80 18.54 -14.22
N HIS A 641 -16.90 18.19 -15.14
CA HIS A 641 -15.52 17.80 -14.79
C HIS A 641 -14.59 19.01 -14.73
N THR A 642 -13.49 18.89 -13.98
CA THR A 642 -12.40 19.86 -13.97
C THR A 642 -11.06 19.17 -14.07
N GLU A 643 -10.10 19.83 -14.69
CA GLU A 643 -8.71 19.41 -14.75
C GLU A 643 -7.89 20.19 -13.72
N MET A 644 -7.16 19.46 -12.86
CA MET A 644 -6.23 19.97 -11.87
C MET A 644 -4.79 19.76 -12.38
N ARG A 645 -3.97 20.81 -12.38
CA ARG A 645 -2.54 20.72 -12.71
C ARG A 645 -1.70 21.24 -11.57
N ILE A 646 -0.66 20.51 -11.19
CA ILE A 646 0.35 20.92 -10.22
C ILE A 646 1.67 21.09 -10.97
N ASN A 647 2.21 22.30 -11.01
CA ASN A 647 3.50 22.61 -11.65
C ASN A 647 4.70 22.52 -10.70
#